data_AF-A0A651I2L7-F1
#
_entry.id   AF-A0A651I2L7-F1
#
_cell.length_a   1.000
_cell.length_b   1.000
_cell.length_c   1.000
_cell.angle_alpha   90.00
_cell.angle_beta   90.00
_cell.angle_gamma   90.00
#
_symmetry.space_group_name_H-M   'P 1'
#
loop_
_entity.id
_entity.type
_entity.pdbx_description
1 polymer ?
#
loop_
_entity_poly.entity_id
_entity_poly.type
_entity_poly.pdbx_seq_one_letter_code
_entity_poly.pdbx_strand_id
1 'polypeptide(L)'
;MQVSVQNSRKFFWVPFLIFFFAIPDSMLGQSLMKGRVIDAQSGDGLPFVHILLEEENRGVVSDLDGFFEIRSDDRVSLLKFSYVGYKSMSLEVPPSIQDPIEVRLERSAIGLSEVVVYAGENPAHRLIRGLYENRDRHNPERNTSFRYMAYNKLHVGIEVDSSVRREMVEKQDTSMQRFVDFADRQHLFMMESVVERVFRRPNSNREEVLASRISGFQDPIFLLLGTELQSFSFYDDEFILSGVAYKSPISRNFSRYYEFHMRDTILGEVPGDTTYVVAYYPVEGRNFPALQGLLYIQVPDFALQNVIAGPALENESIQVSIRQQYSKIDGKHWFPVQLNTDFELRMVEIQGVSPQLIVRSYIDSITIDLPRNQTRMAPVDVMLNREAANRDSLFWNAYRRNPLEDRELRAYHFMDSLGREHNFDRIADWTSSFMQGRLSFGALDFDLNRLLRYNIDEGLRIGAGLRTNHRLSQVFDFGAWYGYGFGDKQSKYGADFSLMMHRDYHIRLHVGYQKELFESAGYNFGLKRQGNLLNNVIRPIFITQFDLTEEFFASLDFHPRANFQTRFSMRLQDRTTRGEYGYLKNPDGDFVDDFRMAIAGFDFGYAPRDRYFQGIRGRQTINYSFPRFYLSYEHGLDNLLDGEYNFQRLVASAYFERRFPAFGRLRAEVTGGAVFGEVPYNMLFTGKYNFLDKRGFWRKFTLADRNSFETMHPLEFTSDRFVHLMLRYDLASLLFSPDSRRAPHLEIVARALVGRLEVDEGRHRGINLQAPEKGYFEGGIELNRIFNSLGLGVYHRFGEYADSSIGRNFAFRLTSKFLF
;
A
#
# COMPACT_ATOMS: atom_id res chain seq x y z
N MET A 1 11.99 -65.76 -71.74
CA MET A 1 10.61 -66.23 -71.96
C MET A 1 9.72 -65.35 -71.07
N GLN A 2 9.00 -64.37 -71.63
CA GLN A 2 7.57 -64.47 -72.04
C GLN A 2 6.66 -64.63 -70.79
N VAL A 3 5.61 -63.86 -70.53
CA VAL A 3 4.27 -63.79 -71.18
C VAL A 3 3.49 -62.79 -70.27
N SER A 4 2.84 -61.68 -70.66
CA SER A 4 1.82 -61.33 -71.66
C SER A 4 0.35 -61.70 -71.32
N VAL A 5 -0.50 -60.66 -71.39
CA VAL A 5 -1.90 -60.65 -71.92
C VAL A 5 -3.00 -61.21 -70.99
N GLN A 6 -4.27 -60.80 -70.99
CA GLN A 6 -5.07 -59.59 -71.31
C GLN A 6 -6.57 -60.03 -71.19
N ASN A 7 -7.44 -59.18 -70.64
CA ASN A 7 -8.90 -59.00 -70.89
C ASN A 7 -9.92 -60.17 -70.86
N SER A 8 -11.06 -59.96 -70.16
CA SER A 8 -12.35 -59.51 -70.78
C SER A 8 -13.61 -59.43 -69.86
N ARG A 9 -14.35 -58.31 -70.01
CA ARG A 9 -15.84 -58.04 -70.02
C ARG A 9 -16.76 -58.26 -68.78
N LYS A 10 -17.35 -57.17 -68.20
CA LYS A 10 -18.75 -56.58 -68.32
C LYS A 10 -19.82 -57.27 -67.41
N PHE A 11 -20.80 -56.67 -66.70
CA PHE A 11 -21.40 -55.32 -66.54
C PHE A 11 -22.42 -55.30 -65.33
N PHE A 12 -22.72 -54.12 -64.75
CA PHE A 12 -23.80 -53.70 -63.79
C PHE A 12 -23.91 -54.36 -62.39
N TRP A 13 -24.00 -53.62 -61.27
CA TRP A 13 -24.94 -52.54 -60.93
C TRP A 13 -24.34 -51.40 -60.06
N VAL A 14 -24.72 -50.16 -60.40
CA VAL A 14 -24.77 -48.94 -59.57
C VAL A 14 -25.74 -49.20 -58.39
N PRO A 15 -25.41 -48.96 -57.10
CA PRO A 15 -25.30 -47.60 -56.54
C PRO A 15 -24.36 -47.49 -55.30
N PHE A 16 -23.22 -46.82 -55.42
CA PHE A 16 -22.45 -46.44 -54.21
C PHE A 16 -21.69 -45.10 -54.33
N LEU A 17 -21.95 -44.35 -55.40
CA LEU A 17 -21.24 -43.12 -55.75
C LEU A 17 -22.13 -41.86 -55.69
N ILE A 18 -23.28 -41.94 -55.01
CA ILE A 18 -24.19 -40.82 -54.75
C ILE A 18 -24.26 -40.46 -53.25
N PHE A 19 -23.61 -41.22 -52.36
CA PHE A 19 -23.69 -40.99 -50.90
C PHE A 19 -22.57 -40.08 -50.33
N PHE A 20 -21.73 -39.48 -51.18
CA PHE A 20 -20.64 -38.59 -50.73
C PHE A 20 -20.82 -37.11 -51.14
N PHE A 21 -22.00 -36.74 -51.67
CA PHE A 21 -22.31 -35.37 -52.14
C PHE A 21 -23.54 -34.76 -51.48
N ALA A 22 -23.82 -35.13 -50.22
CA ALA A 22 -24.84 -34.50 -49.40
C ALA A 22 -24.26 -34.13 -48.03
N ILE A 23 -23.26 -33.25 -48.02
CA ILE A 23 -23.02 -32.40 -46.85
C ILE A 23 -23.84 -31.14 -47.12
N PRO A 24 -24.85 -30.81 -46.30
CA PRO A 24 -25.53 -29.54 -46.43
C PRO A 24 -24.52 -28.41 -46.14
N ASP A 25 -24.38 -27.48 -47.09
CA ASP A 25 -23.73 -26.17 -46.96
C ASP A 25 -24.46 -25.32 -45.91
N SER A 26 -24.33 -25.73 -44.65
CA SER A 26 -24.73 -24.96 -43.48
C SER A 26 -23.52 -24.70 -42.59
N MET A 27 -22.38 -24.36 -43.22
CA MET A 27 -21.47 -23.42 -42.60
C MET A 27 -21.96 -22.02 -42.97
N LEU A 28 -23.02 -21.57 -42.29
CA LEU A 28 -23.25 -20.13 -42.18
C LEU A 28 -22.01 -19.58 -41.47
N GLY A 29 -21.17 -18.87 -42.24
CA GLY A 29 -19.96 -18.27 -41.72
C GLY A 29 -20.35 -17.22 -40.70
N GLN A 30 -19.95 -17.42 -39.45
CA GLN A 30 -19.91 -16.33 -38.48
C GLN A 30 -19.03 -15.23 -39.07
N SER A 31 -19.65 -14.10 -39.38
CA SER A 31 -18.97 -12.89 -39.80
C SER A 31 -18.37 -12.27 -38.54
N LEU A 32 -17.04 -12.30 -38.45
CA LEU A 32 -16.27 -11.70 -37.37
C LEU A 32 -15.69 -10.39 -37.87
N MET A 33 -16.27 -9.26 -37.45
CA MET A 33 -15.75 -7.93 -37.77
C MET A 33 -14.99 -7.38 -36.58
N LYS A 34 -13.81 -6.81 -36.83
CA LYS A 34 -13.00 -6.16 -35.80
C LYS A 34 -12.73 -4.72 -36.17
N GLY A 35 -12.73 -3.85 -35.18
CA GLY A 35 -12.42 -2.44 -35.43
C GLY A 35 -11.96 -1.70 -34.20
N ARG A 36 -11.66 -0.42 -34.40
CA ARG A 36 -11.29 0.53 -33.35
C ARG A 36 -12.03 1.84 -33.59
N VAL A 37 -12.64 2.37 -32.54
CA VAL A 37 -13.22 3.71 -32.51
C VAL A 37 -12.22 4.66 -31.87
N ILE A 38 -11.91 5.77 -32.54
CA ILE A 38 -10.98 6.79 -32.05
C ILE A 38 -11.60 8.20 -32.07
N ASP A 39 -11.07 9.08 -31.23
CA ASP A 39 -11.36 10.51 -31.26
C ASP A 39 -10.75 11.12 -32.52
N ALA A 40 -11.54 11.84 -33.31
CA ALA A 40 -11.07 12.41 -34.57
C ALA A 40 -9.97 13.47 -34.40
N GLN A 41 -9.81 14.05 -33.22
CA GLN A 41 -8.87 15.13 -32.93
C GLN A 41 -7.60 14.64 -32.20
N SER A 42 -7.74 13.80 -31.17
CA SER A 42 -6.58 13.27 -30.44
C SER A 42 -6.01 11.98 -31.01
N GLY A 43 -6.83 11.20 -31.73
CA GLY A 43 -6.46 9.86 -32.20
C GLY A 43 -6.56 8.78 -31.13
N ASP A 44 -6.99 9.13 -29.90
CA ASP A 44 -7.12 8.19 -28.80
C ASP A 44 -8.30 7.25 -29.00
N GLY A 45 -8.16 6.01 -28.54
CA GLY A 45 -9.26 5.05 -28.49
C GLY A 45 -10.42 5.55 -27.62
N LEU A 46 -11.64 5.51 -28.15
CA LEU A 46 -12.84 5.91 -27.41
C LEU A 46 -13.44 4.72 -26.66
N PRO A 47 -13.44 4.75 -25.32
CA PRO A 47 -13.96 3.65 -24.51
C PRO A 47 -15.50 3.63 -24.57
N PHE A 48 -16.10 2.44 -24.53
CA PHE A 48 -17.55 2.25 -24.35
C PHE A 48 -18.44 2.94 -25.39
N VAL A 49 -17.93 3.13 -26.61
CA VAL A 49 -18.76 3.56 -27.74
C VAL A 49 -19.78 2.47 -27.98
N HIS A 50 -21.04 2.84 -27.97
CA HIS A 50 -22.13 1.93 -28.26
C HIS A 50 -22.29 1.79 -29.77
N ILE A 51 -22.28 0.55 -30.22
CA ILE A 51 -22.31 0.15 -31.63
C ILE A 51 -23.56 -0.71 -31.82
N LEU A 52 -24.60 -0.08 -32.37
CA LEU A 52 -25.89 -0.74 -32.62
C LEU A 52 -25.87 -1.40 -33.99
N LEU A 53 -26.20 -2.69 -34.01
CA LEU A 53 -26.58 -3.44 -35.20
C LEU A 53 -28.09 -3.27 -35.39
N GLU A 54 -28.49 -2.33 -36.25
CA GLU A 54 -29.92 -1.95 -36.37
C GLU A 54 -30.82 -3.13 -36.76
N GLU A 55 -30.32 -4.02 -37.62
CA GLU A 55 -31.10 -5.16 -38.14
C GLU A 55 -31.38 -6.23 -37.07
N GLU A 56 -30.47 -6.38 -36.10
CA GLU A 56 -30.57 -7.40 -35.04
C GLU A 56 -31.15 -6.84 -33.74
N ASN A 57 -31.37 -5.52 -33.66
CA ASN A 57 -31.71 -4.81 -32.42
C ASN A 57 -30.78 -5.19 -31.24
N ARG A 58 -29.49 -5.36 -31.56
CA ARG A 58 -28.42 -5.81 -30.66
C ARG A 58 -27.30 -4.78 -30.67
N GLY A 59 -26.70 -4.52 -29.51
CA GLY A 59 -25.57 -3.61 -29.37
C GLY A 59 -24.30 -4.32 -28.91
N VAL A 60 -23.15 -3.89 -29.41
CA VAL A 60 -21.85 -4.16 -28.79
C VAL A 60 -21.24 -2.85 -28.30
N VAL A 61 -20.26 -2.94 -27.40
CA VAL A 61 -19.53 -1.77 -26.90
C VAL A 61 -18.05 -1.91 -27.17
N SER A 62 -17.36 -0.81 -27.48
CA SER A 62 -15.90 -0.82 -27.52
C SER A 62 -15.31 -1.04 -26.12
N ASP A 63 -14.17 -1.72 -26.07
CA ASP A 63 -13.35 -1.84 -24.87
C ASP A 63 -12.70 -0.50 -24.49
N LEU A 64 -11.92 -0.46 -23.41
CA LEU A 64 -11.36 0.80 -22.93
C LEU A 64 -10.32 1.44 -23.85
N ASP A 65 -9.78 0.69 -24.83
CA ASP A 65 -8.82 1.16 -25.81
C ASP A 65 -9.47 1.45 -27.18
N GLY A 66 -10.81 1.39 -27.22
CA GLY A 66 -11.65 1.68 -28.37
C GLY A 66 -11.86 0.50 -29.31
N PHE A 67 -11.31 -0.68 -29.03
CA PHE A 67 -11.49 -1.83 -29.90
C PHE A 67 -12.85 -2.48 -29.71
N PHE A 68 -13.43 -2.98 -30.78
CA PHE A 68 -14.68 -3.72 -30.74
C PHE A 68 -14.60 -4.97 -31.62
N GLU A 69 -15.37 -5.97 -31.24
CA GLU A 69 -15.54 -7.21 -31.98
C GLU A 69 -17.03 -7.47 -32.14
N ILE A 70 -17.47 -7.65 -33.39
CA ILE A 70 -18.85 -7.99 -33.71
C ILE A 70 -18.84 -9.39 -34.29
N ARG A 71 -19.60 -10.27 -33.64
CA ARG A 71 -19.92 -11.62 -34.17
C ARG A 71 -21.36 -11.61 -34.59
N SER A 72 -21.62 -11.81 -35.87
CA SER A 72 -22.98 -11.92 -36.40
C SER A 72 -23.12 -13.16 -37.28
N ASP A 73 -24.27 -13.82 -37.14
CA ASP A 73 -24.70 -14.93 -37.98
C ASP A 73 -25.38 -14.43 -39.27
N ASP A 74 -25.75 -13.15 -39.31
CA ASP A 74 -26.46 -12.49 -40.40
C ASP A 74 -25.56 -11.44 -41.09
N ARG A 75 -26.00 -10.97 -42.27
CA ARG A 75 -25.30 -9.91 -42.98
C ARG A 75 -25.63 -8.57 -42.32
N VAL A 76 -24.66 -7.99 -41.62
CA VAL A 76 -24.77 -6.65 -41.04
C VAL A 76 -24.57 -5.61 -42.15
N SER A 77 -25.59 -4.79 -42.43
CA SER A 77 -25.51 -3.73 -43.46
C SER A 77 -25.22 -2.35 -42.89
N LEU A 78 -25.61 -2.08 -41.64
CA LEU A 78 -25.52 -0.77 -41.02
C LEU A 78 -25.09 -0.87 -39.54
N LEU A 79 -24.05 -0.13 -39.20
CA LEU A 79 -23.58 0.04 -37.82
C LEU A 79 -23.80 1.49 -37.38
N LYS A 80 -24.40 1.68 -36.21
CA LYS A 80 -24.60 3.01 -35.63
C LYS A 80 -23.78 3.18 -34.36
N PHE A 81 -22.86 4.12 -34.39
CA PHE A 81 -21.95 4.48 -33.31
C PHE A 81 -22.53 5.66 -32.52
N SER A 82 -22.60 5.51 -31.21
CA SER A 82 -23.09 6.52 -30.29
C SER A 82 -22.23 6.57 -29.04
N TYR A 83 -21.87 7.77 -28.60
CA TYR A 83 -21.03 7.95 -27.43
C TYR A 83 -21.33 9.30 -26.77
N VAL A 84 -21.40 9.32 -25.43
CA VAL A 84 -21.78 10.52 -24.67
C VAL A 84 -20.74 11.62 -24.91
N GLY A 85 -21.20 12.79 -25.36
CA GLY A 85 -20.33 13.93 -25.71
C GLY A 85 -19.83 13.94 -27.16
N TYR A 86 -20.24 12.98 -27.99
CA TYR A 86 -19.85 12.87 -29.40
C TYR A 86 -21.06 12.87 -30.32
N LYS A 87 -20.86 13.25 -31.58
CA LYS A 87 -21.89 13.11 -32.61
C LYS A 87 -22.05 11.63 -32.96
N SER A 88 -23.29 11.16 -33.05
CA SER A 88 -23.56 9.80 -33.55
C SER A 88 -23.17 9.69 -35.02
N MET A 89 -22.63 8.53 -35.39
CA MET A 89 -22.19 8.22 -36.76
C MET A 89 -22.84 6.91 -37.21
N SER A 90 -23.30 6.84 -38.45
CA SER A 90 -23.73 5.59 -39.07
C SER A 90 -22.74 5.18 -40.15
N LEU A 91 -22.35 3.91 -40.18
CA LEU A 91 -21.43 3.32 -41.14
C LEU A 91 -22.15 2.20 -41.88
N GLU A 92 -22.26 2.33 -43.20
CA GLU A 92 -22.68 1.23 -44.07
C GLU A 92 -21.53 0.25 -44.25
N VAL A 93 -21.76 -1.04 -44.00
CA VAL A 93 -20.74 -2.10 -44.06
C VAL A 93 -20.82 -2.77 -45.45
N PRO A 94 -19.82 -2.57 -46.33
CA PRO A 94 -19.80 -3.24 -47.63
C PRO A 94 -19.51 -4.74 -47.45
N PRO A 95 -19.95 -5.61 -48.38
CA PRO A 95 -19.70 -7.05 -48.31
C PRO A 95 -18.22 -7.46 -48.41
N SER A 96 -17.30 -6.52 -48.64
CA SER A 96 -15.85 -6.73 -48.76
C SER A 96 -15.07 -5.71 -47.92
N ILE A 97 -15.39 -5.58 -46.64
CA ILE A 97 -14.67 -4.69 -45.73
C ILE A 97 -13.27 -5.26 -45.44
N GLN A 98 -12.25 -4.39 -45.38
CA GLN A 98 -10.92 -4.77 -44.89
C GLN A 98 -10.91 -4.62 -43.38
N ASP A 99 -10.73 -5.72 -42.66
CA ASP A 99 -10.47 -5.69 -41.23
C ASP A 99 -9.00 -5.30 -40.96
N PRO A 100 -8.72 -4.49 -39.92
CA PRO A 100 -9.66 -3.91 -38.97
C PRO A 100 -10.28 -2.57 -39.43
N ILE A 101 -11.54 -2.33 -39.06
CA ILE A 101 -12.29 -1.09 -39.35
C ILE A 101 -11.87 0.02 -38.39
N GLU A 102 -11.41 1.17 -38.89
CA GLU A 102 -11.15 2.36 -38.06
C GLU A 102 -12.30 3.36 -38.18
N VAL A 103 -12.91 3.73 -37.06
CA VAL A 103 -14.03 4.66 -36.97
C VAL A 103 -13.61 5.90 -36.19
N ARG A 104 -13.82 7.10 -36.75
CA ARG A 104 -13.43 8.36 -36.13
C ARG A 104 -14.66 9.16 -35.71
N LEU A 105 -14.85 9.38 -34.41
CA LEU A 105 -15.99 10.17 -33.91
C LEU A 105 -15.59 11.62 -33.63
N GLU A 106 -16.46 12.56 -33.99
CA GLU A 106 -16.30 13.98 -33.71
C GLU A 106 -16.96 14.35 -32.37
N ARG A 107 -16.27 15.16 -31.57
CA ARG A 107 -16.84 15.74 -30.34
C ARG A 107 -18.04 16.63 -30.68
N SER A 108 -19.08 16.55 -29.86
CA SER A 108 -20.25 17.42 -29.95
C SER A 108 -20.05 18.64 -29.06
N ALA A 109 -20.23 19.84 -29.61
CA ALA A 109 -20.16 21.10 -28.86
C ALA A 109 -21.48 21.45 -28.11
N ILE A 110 -22.51 20.61 -28.24
CA ILE A 110 -23.84 20.88 -27.68
C ILE A 110 -23.95 20.26 -26.29
N GLY A 111 -24.24 21.12 -25.31
CA GLY A 111 -24.37 20.78 -23.90
C GLY A 111 -25.40 19.68 -23.61
N LEU A 112 -25.11 18.93 -22.55
CA LEU A 112 -25.92 17.85 -21.96
C LEU A 112 -27.42 18.14 -22.06
N SER A 113 -28.17 17.23 -22.70
CA SER A 113 -29.63 17.31 -22.81
C SER A 113 -30.28 17.54 -21.44
N GLU A 114 -31.32 18.38 -21.46
CA GLU A 114 -32.08 18.87 -20.30
C GLU A 114 -32.53 17.73 -19.37
N VAL A 115 -32.33 17.92 -18.06
CA VAL A 115 -32.73 16.95 -17.03
C VAL A 115 -34.26 16.90 -16.96
N VAL A 116 -34.86 15.84 -17.47
CA VAL A 116 -36.29 15.58 -17.30
C VAL A 116 -36.53 15.14 -15.85
N VAL A 117 -37.03 16.05 -15.02
CA VAL A 117 -37.44 15.76 -13.65
C VAL A 117 -38.82 15.10 -13.67
N TYR A 118 -38.90 13.82 -13.31
CA TYR A 118 -40.16 13.10 -13.16
C TYR A 118 -40.78 13.37 -11.78
N ALA A 119 -42.10 13.50 -11.69
CA ALA A 119 -42.81 13.51 -10.40
C ALA A 119 -42.78 12.09 -9.80
N GLY A 120 -42.01 11.88 -8.73
CA GLY A 120 -41.88 10.58 -8.05
C GLY A 120 -40.48 10.30 -7.51
N GLU A 121 -40.20 9.04 -7.16
CA GLU A 121 -38.84 8.60 -6.82
C GLU A 121 -37.95 8.62 -8.07
N ASN A 122 -36.77 9.23 -7.96
CA ASN A 122 -35.79 9.28 -9.04
C ASN A 122 -35.51 7.86 -9.60
N PRO A 123 -35.73 7.60 -10.90
CA PRO A 123 -35.58 6.26 -11.48
C PRO A 123 -34.16 5.70 -11.30
N ALA A 124 -33.13 6.55 -11.24
CA ALA A 124 -31.77 6.14 -10.96
C ALA A 124 -31.62 5.52 -9.56
N HIS A 125 -32.38 5.99 -8.55
CA HIS A 125 -32.32 5.43 -7.21
C HIS A 125 -32.73 3.96 -7.17
N ARG A 126 -33.66 3.53 -8.03
CA ARG A 126 -34.04 2.12 -8.16
C ARG A 126 -32.87 1.28 -8.66
N LEU A 127 -32.15 1.76 -9.66
CA LEU A 127 -30.97 1.08 -10.22
C LEU A 127 -29.84 0.99 -9.19
N ILE A 128 -29.53 2.10 -8.51
CA ILE A 128 -28.47 2.12 -7.47
C ILE A 128 -28.84 1.24 -6.28
N ARG A 129 -30.12 1.21 -5.88
CA ARG A 129 -30.60 0.27 -4.85
C ARG A 129 -30.45 -1.18 -5.31
N GLY A 130 -30.84 -1.50 -6.54
CA GLY A 130 -30.66 -2.84 -7.11
C GLY A 130 -29.19 -3.27 -7.15
N LEU A 131 -28.29 -2.36 -7.55
CA LEU A 131 -26.84 -2.58 -7.48
C LEU A 131 -26.38 -2.86 -6.05
N TYR A 132 -26.82 -2.04 -5.08
CA TYR A 132 -26.45 -2.23 -3.67
C TYR A 132 -26.95 -3.56 -3.12
N GLU A 133 -28.18 -3.95 -3.44
CA GLU A 133 -28.79 -5.22 -3.00
C GLU A 133 -28.08 -6.44 -3.63
N ASN A 134 -27.58 -6.31 -4.86
CA ASN A 134 -26.87 -7.39 -5.57
C ASN A 134 -25.34 -7.31 -5.45
N ARG A 135 -24.79 -6.31 -4.74
CA ARG A 135 -23.34 -6.08 -4.67
C ARG A 135 -22.57 -7.28 -4.13
N ASP A 136 -23.12 -7.99 -3.14
CA ASP A 136 -22.43 -9.12 -2.54
C ASP A 136 -22.41 -10.32 -3.48
N ARG A 137 -23.38 -10.42 -4.40
CA ARG A 137 -23.44 -11.47 -5.43
C ARG A 137 -22.41 -11.22 -6.54
N HIS A 138 -22.24 -9.96 -6.93
CA HIS A 138 -21.41 -9.54 -8.06
C HIS A 138 -20.04 -8.98 -7.67
N ASN A 139 -19.72 -8.90 -6.37
CA ASN A 139 -18.36 -8.60 -5.91
C ASN A 139 -17.54 -9.90 -5.82
N PRO A 140 -16.53 -10.09 -6.70
CA PRO A 140 -15.74 -11.33 -6.71
C PRO A 140 -15.01 -11.59 -5.39
N GLU A 141 -14.64 -10.53 -4.65
CA GLU A 141 -13.92 -10.64 -3.39
C GLU A 141 -14.84 -11.03 -2.21
N ARG A 142 -16.17 -11.04 -2.42
CA ARG A 142 -17.16 -11.39 -1.40
C ARG A 142 -17.81 -12.75 -1.61
N ASN A 143 -18.09 -13.13 -2.85
CA ASN A 143 -18.97 -14.27 -3.16
C ASN A 143 -18.26 -15.56 -3.58
N THR A 144 -17.06 -15.47 -4.13
CA THR A 144 -16.38 -16.64 -4.74
C THR A 144 -14.89 -16.68 -4.41
N SER A 145 -14.23 -17.77 -4.79
CA SER A 145 -12.77 -17.87 -4.87
C SER A 145 -12.36 -17.94 -6.32
N PHE A 146 -11.34 -17.18 -6.70
CA PHE A 146 -10.96 -17.05 -8.10
C PHE A 146 -9.44 -17.15 -8.31
N ARG A 147 -9.05 -17.49 -9.54
CA ARG A 147 -7.70 -17.35 -10.09
C ARG A 147 -7.81 -16.58 -11.39
N TYR A 148 -6.89 -15.66 -11.64
CA TYR A 148 -6.74 -15.03 -12.94
C TYR A 148 -5.28 -14.70 -13.22
N MET A 149 -4.97 -14.42 -14.50
CA MET A 149 -3.74 -13.76 -14.90
C MET A 149 -4.05 -12.30 -15.26
N ALA A 150 -3.14 -11.40 -14.89
CA ALA A 150 -3.24 -10.00 -15.27
C ALA A 150 -1.95 -9.53 -15.92
N TYR A 151 -2.09 -8.91 -17.08
CA TYR A 151 -1.03 -8.15 -17.73
C TYR A 151 -1.24 -6.66 -17.44
N ASN A 152 -0.27 -6.03 -16.78
CA ASN A 152 -0.30 -4.60 -16.48
C ASN A 152 0.74 -3.88 -17.33
N LYS A 153 0.33 -2.77 -17.92
CA LYS A 153 1.13 -1.84 -18.71
C LYS A 153 1.04 -0.46 -18.10
N LEU A 154 2.19 0.13 -17.78
CA LEU A 154 2.30 1.48 -17.22
C LEU A 154 3.31 2.29 -18.02
N HIS A 155 2.95 3.49 -18.44
CA HIS A 155 3.90 4.42 -19.04
C HIS A 155 3.73 5.85 -18.51
N VAL A 156 4.81 6.62 -18.56
CA VAL A 156 4.79 8.05 -18.30
C VAL A 156 5.14 8.77 -19.60
N GLY A 157 4.23 9.59 -20.10
CA GLY A 157 4.40 10.37 -21.31
C GLY A 157 4.24 11.86 -21.06
N ILE A 158 4.58 12.65 -22.07
CA ILE A 158 4.20 14.07 -22.15
C ILE A 158 3.29 14.16 -23.38
N GLU A 159 2.11 14.75 -23.21
CA GLU A 159 1.18 15.04 -24.29
C GLU A 159 1.09 16.55 -24.48
N VAL A 160 1.52 17.02 -25.64
CA VAL A 160 1.52 18.46 -25.95
C VAL A 160 0.24 18.80 -26.69
N ASP A 161 -0.61 19.64 -26.07
CA ASP A 161 -1.85 20.11 -26.68
C ASP A 161 -1.58 20.84 -28.00
N SER A 162 -2.50 20.70 -28.96
CA SER A 162 -2.50 21.39 -30.24
C SER A 162 -2.41 22.93 -30.16
N SER A 163 -3.00 23.55 -29.13
CA SER A 163 -2.96 24.99 -28.88
C SER A 163 -1.56 25.45 -28.47
N VAL A 164 -0.95 24.72 -27.53
CA VAL A 164 0.42 24.87 -27.06
C VAL A 164 1.40 24.66 -28.22
N ARG A 165 1.22 23.61 -29.03
CA ARG A 165 1.98 23.40 -30.27
C ARG A 165 1.90 24.58 -31.23
N ARG A 166 0.72 25.15 -31.44
CA ARG A 166 0.50 26.25 -32.40
C ARG A 166 1.22 27.53 -31.95
N GLU A 167 1.08 27.90 -30.68
CA GLU A 167 1.79 29.06 -30.11
C GLU A 167 3.33 28.87 -30.17
N MET A 168 3.80 27.64 -30.02
CA MET A 168 5.23 27.30 -30.05
C MET A 168 5.82 27.32 -31.47
N VAL A 169 5.07 26.87 -32.48
CA VAL A 169 5.47 26.97 -33.90
C VAL A 169 5.57 28.44 -34.32
N GLU A 170 4.66 29.29 -33.82
CA GLU A 170 4.66 30.73 -34.10
C GLU A 170 5.86 31.46 -33.45
N LYS A 171 6.35 31.01 -32.28
CA LYS A 171 7.49 31.62 -31.56
C LYS A 171 8.89 31.17 -32.03
N GLN A 172 8.99 30.21 -32.96
CA GLN A 172 10.26 29.70 -33.53
C GLN A 172 11.35 29.28 -32.53
N ASP A 173 10.98 28.77 -31.36
CA ASP A 173 11.96 28.33 -30.35
C ASP A 173 12.50 26.91 -30.67
N THR A 174 13.76 26.84 -31.07
CA THR A 174 14.44 25.58 -31.41
C THR A 174 14.59 24.60 -30.23
N SER A 175 14.63 25.10 -29.00
CA SER A 175 14.73 24.25 -27.81
C SER A 175 13.40 23.55 -27.51
N MET A 176 12.31 24.29 -27.69
CA MET A 176 10.94 23.80 -27.53
C MET A 176 10.55 22.82 -28.63
N GLN A 177 10.96 23.07 -29.88
CA GLN A 177 10.75 22.11 -30.97
C GLN A 177 11.43 20.76 -30.67
N ARG A 178 12.67 20.76 -30.18
CA ARG A 178 13.36 19.53 -29.77
C ARG A 178 12.64 18.81 -28.63
N PHE A 179 12.06 19.55 -27.70
CA PHE A 179 11.28 18.99 -26.60
C PHE A 179 9.98 18.32 -27.08
N VAL A 180 9.23 18.97 -27.97
CA VAL A 180 8.02 18.39 -28.59
C VAL A 180 8.39 17.16 -29.41
N ASP A 181 9.43 17.23 -30.24
CA ASP A 181 9.93 16.08 -31.01
C ASP A 181 10.31 14.92 -30.09
N PHE A 182 10.94 15.20 -28.95
CA PHE A 182 11.29 14.20 -27.95
C PHE A 182 10.04 13.57 -27.32
N ALA A 183 9.07 14.39 -26.91
CA ALA A 183 7.81 13.93 -26.33
C ALA A 183 7.02 13.04 -27.31
N ASP A 184 6.94 13.43 -28.58
CA ASP A 184 6.20 12.69 -29.61
C ASP A 184 6.89 11.37 -29.99
N ARG A 185 8.22 11.32 -29.95
CA ARG A 185 8.97 10.12 -30.33
C ARG A 185 8.89 9.02 -29.29
N GLN A 186 8.88 9.33 -28.00
CA GLN A 186 9.00 8.29 -26.96
C GLN A 186 8.33 8.69 -25.64
N HIS A 187 7.98 7.68 -24.84
CA HIS A 187 7.60 7.88 -23.45
C HIS A 187 8.85 8.10 -22.57
N LEU A 188 8.67 8.75 -21.41
CA LEU A 188 9.72 8.98 -20.42
C LEU A 188 10.03 7.73 -19.60
N PHE A 189 9.02 6.88 -19.41
CA PHE A 189 9.12 5.68 -18.58
C PHE A 189 8.12 4.64 -19.08
N MET A 190 8.50 3.36 -19.00
CA MET A 190 7.69 2.25 -19.41
C MET A 190 7.90 1.06 -18.46
N MET A 191 6.81 0.41 -18.07
CA MET A 191 6.83 -0.77 -17.22
C MET A 191 5.73 -1.76 -17.61
N GLU A 192 6.08 -3.04 -17.66
CA GLU A 192 5.16 -4.15 -17.89
C GLU A 192 5.27 -5.15 -16.73
N SER A 193 4.15 -5.79 -16.35
CA SER A 193 4.16 -6.91 -15.41
C SER A 193 3.08 -7.94 -15.73
N VAL A 194 3.37 -9.20 -15.40
CA VAL A 194 2.40 -10.31 -15.44
C VAL A 194 2.24 -10.87 -14.04
N VAL A 195 1.00 -10.92 -13.57
CA VAL A 195 0.64 -11.30 -12.19
C VAL A 195 -0.39 -12.42 -12.21
N GLU A 196 -0.11 -13.51 -11.49
CA GLU A 196 -1.15 -14.47 -11.09
C GLU A 196 -1.77 -13.98 -9.78
N ARG A 197 -3.10 -13.87 -9.71
CA ARG A 197 -3.81 -13.67 -8.45
C ARG A 197 -4.65 -14.88 -8.13
N VAL A 198 -4.51 -15.40 -6.91
CA VAL A 198 -5.36 -16.45 -6.32
C VAL A 198 -6.01 -15.92 -5.06
N PHE A 199 -7.33 -15.92 -5.03
CA PHE A 199 -8.11 -15.35 -3.94
C PHE A 199 -9.13 -16.34 -3.37
N ARG A 200 -9.26 -16.35 -2.04
CA ARG A 200 -10.41 -16.86 -1.31
C ARG A 200 -10.60 -16.12 0.02
N ARG A 201 -11.82 -15.65 0.25
CA ARG A 201 -12.29 -15.12 1.53
C ARG A 201 -12.26 -16.16 2.68
N PRO A 202 -11.96 -15.80 3.93
CA PRO A 202 -11.63 -14.45 4.42
C PRO A 202 -10.14 -14.08 4.30
N ASN A 203 -9.24 -15.05 4.20
CA ASN A 203 -7.82 -14.79 4.51
C ASN A 203 -6.83 -15.25 3.42
N SER A 204 -7.26 -15.68 2.24
CA SER A 204 -6.34 -16.08 1.16
C SER A 204 -6.37 -15.04 0.06
N ASN A 205 -5.30 -14.24 -0.07
CA ASN A 205 -5.06 -13.40 -1.23
C ASN A 205 -3.57 -13.54 -1.55
N ARG A 206 -3.25 -14.18 -2.67
CA ARG A 206 -1.88 -14.41 -3.13
C ARG A 206 -1.73 -13.81 -4.51
N GLU A 207 -0.83 -12.85 -4.65
CA GLU A 207 -0.42 -12.27 -5.91
C GLU A 207 1.03 -12.66 -6.15
N GLU A 208 1.28 -13.44 -7.20
CA GLU A 208 2.63 -13.78 -7.64
C GLU A 208 2.95 -13.05 -8.93
N VAL A 209 4.00 -12.23 -8.89
CA VAL A 209 4.49 -11.49 -10.05
C VAL A 209 5.42 -12.41 -10.82
N LEU A 210 4.90 -12.97 -11.90
CA LEU A 210 5.58 -13.95 -12.75
C LEU A 210 6.60 -13.30 -13.68
N ALA A 211 6.35 -12.05 -14.07
CA ALA A 211 7.22 -11.25 -14.92
C ALA A 211 7.12 -9.76 -14.60
N SER A 212 8.23 -9.04 -14.73
CA SER A 212 8.33 -7.59 -14.58
C SER A 212 9.42 -7.07 -15.50
N ARG A 213 9.11 -6.03 -16.29
CA ARG A 213 10.07 -5.32 -17.12
C ARG A 213 9.92 -3.83 -16.88
N ILE A 214 11.02 -3.14 -16.61
CA ILE A 214 11.04 -1.71 -16.31
C ILE A 214 12.11 -1.06 -17.19
N SER A 215 11.77 0.03 -17.87
CA SER A 215 12.69 0.75 -18.74
C SER A 215 13.79 1.41 -17.92
N GLY A 216 15.06 1.09 -18.20
CA GLY A 216 16.24 1.68 -17.54
C GLY A 216 16.56 1.15 -16.15
N PHE A 217 15.77 0.22 -15.59
CA PHE A 217 15.99 -0.34 -14.25
C PHE A 217 15.83 -1.86 -14.25
N GLN A 218 16.74 -2.55 -13.56
CA GLN A 218 16.65 -4.01 -13.36
C GLN A 218 15.88 -4.37 -12.08
N ASP A 219 15.91 -3.50 -11.06
CA ASP A 219 15.24 -3.78 -9.78
C ASP A 219 13.74 -3.41 -9.83
N PRO A 220 12.83 -4.33 -9.45
CA PRO A 220 11.38 -4.10 -9.46
C PRO A 220 10.89 -3.19 -8.30
N ILE A 221 11.69 -2.21 -7.86
CA ILE A 221 11.31 -1.28 -6.78
C ILE A 221 10.02 -0.51 -7.10
N PHE A 222 9.76 -0.28 -8.39
CA PHE A 222 8.58 0.43 -8.89
C PHE A 222 7.36 -0.47 -9.10
N LEU A 223 7.48 -1.78 -8.89
CA LEU A 223 6.39 -2.74 -9.13
C LEU A 223 5.14 -2.40 -8.32
N LEU A 224 5.32 -1.99 -7.07
CA LEU A 224 4.22 -1.61 -6.16
C LEU A 224 3.49 -0.34 -6.62
N LEU A 225 4.14 0.51 -7.43
CA LEU A 225 3.48 1.68 -8.02
C LEU A 225 2.50 1.28 -9.12
N GLY A 226 2.67 0.13 -9.78
CA GLY A 226 1.79 -0.30 -10.86
C GLY A 226 0.55 -1.06 -10.40
N THR A 227 0.62 -1.78 -9.27
CA THR A 227 -0.41 -2.74 -8.86
C THR A 227 -1.38 -2.24 -7.78
N GLU A 228 -1.03 -1.18 -7.03
CA GLU A 228 -1.79 -0.74 -5.85
C GLU A 228 -2.45 0.64 -6.00
N LEU A 229 -2.55 1.19 -7.22
CA LEU A 229 -3.05 2.55 -7.43
C LEU A 229 -4.56 2.69 -7.25
N GLN A 230 -5.33 1.65 -7.58
CA GLN A 230 -6.79 1.67 -7.50
C GLN A 230 -7.35 0.35 -6.97
N SER A 231 -8.58 0.41 -6.45
CA SER A 231 -9.28 -0.78 -5.96
C SER A 231 -9.70 -1.71 -7.09
N PHE A 232 -9.58 -3.02 -6.84
CA PHE A 232 -9.99 -4.06 -7.78
C PHE A 232 -11.50 -4.07 -8.06
N SER A 233 -12.31 -3.73 -7.06
CA SER A 233 -13.77 -3.77 -7.12
C SER A 233 -14.37 -2.40 -6.80
N PHE A 234 -15.34 -1.98 -7.61
CA PHE A 234 -16.15 -0.79 -7.33
C PHE A 234 -17.33 -1.09 -6.38
N TYR A 235 -17.52 -2.36 -5.99
CA TYR A 235 -18.66 -2.82 -5.19
C TYR A 235 -18.57 -2.52 -3.68
N ASP A 236 -17.41 -2.11 -3.19
CA ASP A 236 -17.19 -1.85 -1.77
C ASP A 236 -17.74 -0.51 -1.30
N ASP A 237 -17.92 -0.36 0.01
CA ASP A 237 -18.48 0.86 0.61
C ASP A 237 -17.54 2.07 0.48
N GLU A 238 -16.25 1.82 0.26
CA GLU A 238 -15.20 2.80 0.00
C GLU A 238 -14.37 2.34 -1.20
N PHE A 239 -14.00 3.28 -2.08
CA PHE A 239 -13.12 3.05 -3.21
C PHE A 239 -11.77 3.72 -2.92
N ILE A 240 -10.69 2.94 -2.87
CA ILE A 240 -9.34 3.45 -2.62
C ILE A 240 -8.69 3.81 -3.95
N LEU A 241 -8.23 5.06 -4.07
CA LEU A 241 -7.46 5.59 -5.19
C LEU A 241 -6.26 6.36 -4.65
N SER A 242 -5.05 5.94 -5.03
CA SER A 242 -3.78 6.55 -4.60
C SER A 242 -3.67 6.71 -3.08
N GLY A 243 -4.14 5.70 -2.33
CA GLY A 243 -4.15 5.69 -0.87
C GLY A 243 -5.26 6.53 -0.21
N VAL A 244 -6.09 7.24 -0.98
CA VAL A 244 -7.25 7.97 -0.47
C VAL A 244 -8.49 7.10 -0.61
N ALA A 245 -9.16 6.83 0.52
CA ALA A 245 -10.45 6.15 0.54
C ALA A 245 -11.58 7.17 0.25
N TYR A 246 -12.22 7.03 -0.91
CA TYR A 246 -13.39 7.78 -1.35
C TYR A 246 -14.68 7.05 -1.00
N LYS A 247 -15.74 7.79 -0.69
CA LYS A 247 -17.05 7.19 -0.43
C LYS A 247 -17.63 6.63 -1.72
N SER A 248 -18.01 5.35 -1.78
CA SER A 248 -18.57 4.78 -3.01
C SER A 248 -20.01 5.25 -3.29
N PRO A 249 -20.39 5.54 -4.56
CA PRO A 249 -21.75 5.96 -4.93
C PRO A 249 -22.79 4.84 -4.82
N ILE A 250 -22.35 3.59 -4.70
CA ILE A 250 -23.23 2.44 -4.48
C ILE A 250 -23.18 1.96 -3.02
N SER A 251 -22.73 2.80 -2.10
CA SER A 251 -22.63 2.45 -0.68
C SER A 251 -23.97 2.56 0.04
N ARG A 252 -24.04 2.04 1.28
CA ARG A 252 -25.25 2.20 2.10
C ARG A 252 -25.59 3.68 2.29
N ASN A 253 -26.87 4.02 2.13
CA ASN A 253 -27.38 5.39 2.19
C ASN A 253 -26.76 6.31 1.11
N PHE A 254 -26.54 5.79 -0.10
CA PHE A 254 -25.94 6.52 -1.24
C PHE A 254 -26.55 7.91 -1.47
N SER A 255 -27.87 8.07 -1.32
CA SER A 255 -28.58 9.33 -1.53
C SER A 255 -28.22 10.44 -0.54
N ARG A 256 -27.51 10.12 0.55
CA ARG A 256 -26.94 11.12 1.47
C ARG A 256 -25.64 11.73 0.93
N TYR A 257 -24.98 11.06 -0.01
CA TYR A 257 -23.66 11.43 -0.49
C TYR A 257 -23.69 11.87 -1.95
N TYR A 258 -24.57 11.29 -2.76
CA TYR A 258 -24.59 11.51 -4.20
C TYR A 258 -25.99 11.80 -4.75
N GLU A 259 -26.03 12.66 -5.75
CA GLU A 259 -27.16 12.87 -6.65
C GLU A 259 -26.95 12.06 -7.93
N PHE A 260 -28.05 11.55 -8.51
CA PHE A 260 -28.01 10.63 -9.64
C PHE A 260 -28.90 11.10 -10.79
N HIS A 261 -28.38 11.04 -12.02
CA HIS A 261 -29.10 11.46 -13.22
C HIS A 261 -28.99 10.38 -14.29
N MET A 262 -30.14 10.01 -14.88
CA MET A 262 -30.16 9.13 -16.06
C MET A 262 -29.56 9.87 -17.25
N ARG A 263 -28.65 9.23 -17.98
CA ARG A 263 -27.99 9.80 -19.16
C ARG A 263 -28.37 9.08 -20.44
N ASP A 264 -28.37 7.76 -20.41
CA ASP A 264 -28.59 6.95 -21.62
C ASP A 264 -29.11 5.54 -21.29
N THR A 265 -29.57 4.83 -22.31
CA THR A 265 -30.02 3.43 -22.26
C THR A 265 -29.46 2.68 -23.47
N ILE A 266 -28.62 1.68 -23.20
CA ILE A 266 -27.89 0.87 -24.18
C ILE A 266 -28.53 -0.51 -24.25
N LEU A 267 -28.75 -1.03 -25.46
CA LEU A 267 -29.21 -2.41 -25.65
C LEU A 267 -28.03 -3.38 -25.52
N GLY A 268 -28.25 -4.49 -24.82
CA GLY A 268 -27.22 -5.49 -24.58
C GLY A 268 -26.92 -6.39 -25.79
N GLU A 269 -25.87 -7.20 -25.66
CA GLU A 269 -25.52 -8.24 -26.63
C GLU A 269 -26.55 -9.38 -26.68
N VAL A 270 -27.23 -9.63 -25.55
CA VAL A 270 -28.30 -10.61 -25.46
C VAL A 270 -29.65 -9.88 -25.60
N PRO A 271 -30.55 -10.33 -26.49
CA PRO A 271 -31.87 -9.73 -26.62
C PRO A 271 -32.62 -9.68 -25.28
N GLY A 272 -33.03 -8.48 -24.87
CA GLY A 272 -33.71 -8.22 -23.60
C GLY A 272 -32.81 -7.73 -22.46
N ASP A 273 -31.49 -7.85 -22.59
CA ASP A 273 -30.55 -7.20 -21.68
C ASP A 273 -30.48 -5.70 -21.99
N THR A 274 -30.46 -4.87 -20.94
CA THR A 274 -30.38 -3.42 -21.09
C THR A 274 -29.39 -2.85 -20.08
N THR A 275 -28.55 -1.94 -20.55
CA THR A 275 -27.57 -1.22 -19.73
C THR A 275 -27.97 0.24 -19.61
N TYR A 276 -28.26 0.67 -18.39
CA TYR A 276 -28.59 2.06 -18.10
C TYR A 276 -27.34 2.85 -17.72
N VAL A 277 -27.16 4.04 -18.30
CA VAL A 277 -26.05 4.94 -17.97
C VAL A 277 -26.54 5.98 -16.96
N VAL A 278 -25.96 5.95 -15.76
CA VAL A 278 -26.31 6.83 -14.64
C VAL A 278 -25.12 7.71 -14.28
N ALA A 279 -25.26 9.01 -14.41
CA ALA A 279 -24.30 9.98 -13.89
C ALA A 279 -24.50 10.19 -12.39
N TYR A 280 -23.41 10.39 -11.65
CA TYR A 280 -23.45 10.69 -10.23
C TYR A 280 -22.49 11.82 -9.85
N TYR A 281 -22.92 12.66 -8.92
CA TYR A 281 -22.18 13.82 -8.41
C TYR A 281 -22.36 13.93 -6.89
N PRO A 282 -21.36 14.41 -6.13
CA PRO A 282 -21.54 14.62 -4.69
C PRO A 282 -22.63 15.64 -4.40
N VAL A 283 -23.36 15.43 -3.31
CA VAL A 283 -24.31 16.42 -2.78
C VAL A 283 -23.53 17.66 -2.31
N GLU A 284 -23.99 18.83 -2.72
CA GLU A 284 -23.38 20.12 -2.37
C GLU A 284 -23.38 20.39 -0.84
N GLY A 285 -22.42 21.19 -0.37
CA GLY A 285 -22.34 21.64 1.03
C GLY A 285 -21.87 20.58 2.03
N ARG A 286 -21.41 19.41 1.57
CA ARG A 286 -20.86 18.34 2.42
C ARG A 286 -19.38 18.13 2.19
N ASN A 287 -18.65 17.96 3.29
CA ASN A 287 -17.20 17.85 3.26
C ASN A 287 -16.76 16.39 3.42
N PHE A 288 -16.51 15.70 2.30
CA PHE A 288 -16.00 14.33 2.29
C PHE A 288 -15.27 14.01 0.97
N PRO A 289 -14.30 13.07 0.95
CA PRO A 289 -13.70 12.61 -0.30
C PRO A 289 -14.75 11.90 -1.16
N ALA A 290 -15.12 12.53 -2.26
CA ALA A 290 -16.17 12.08 -3.15
C ALA A 290 -15.64 11.80 -4.56
N LEU A 291 -16.30 10.87 -5.24
CA LEU A 291 -16.09 10.59 -6.66
C LEU A 291 -17.22 11.22 -7.48
N GLN A 292 -16.99 11.41 -8.77
CA GLN A 292 -18.03 11.70 -9.74
C GLN A 292 -17.77 10.91 -11.02
N GLY A 293 -18.81 10.69 -11.82
CA GLY A 293 -18.67 10.03 -13.12
C GLY A 293 -19.93 9.30 -13.57
N LEU A 294 -19.75 8.17 -14.25
CA LEU A 294 -20.81 7.38 -14.88
C LEU A 294 -20.78 5.93 -14.40
N LEU A 295 -21.96 5.38 -14.12
CA LEU A 295 -22.19 3.96 -13.83
C LEU A 295 -23.02 3.36 -14.96
N TYR A 296 -22.55 2.26 -15.54
CA TYR A 296 -23.28 1.51 -16.56
C TYR A 296 -23.84 0.26 -15.88
N ILE A 297 -25.16 0.23 -15.71
CA ILE A 297 -25.86 -0.73 -14.87
C ILE A 297 -26.65 -1.69 -15.77
N GLN A 298 -26.20 -2.93 -15.84
CA GLN A 298 -26.87 -3.99 -16.60
C GLN A 298 -28.08 -4.52 -15.82
N VAL A 299 -29.19 -4.68 -16.53
CA VAL A 299 -30.45 -5.30 -16.10
C VAL A 299 -30.70 -6.49 -17.05
N PRO A 300 -31.10 -7.68 -16.54
CA PRO A 300 -31.75 -7.92 -15.24
C PRO A 300 -30.84 -8.18 -14.03
N ASP A 301 -29.52 -8.29 -14.18
CA ASP A 301 -28.66 -8.72 -13.06
C ASP A 301 -28.45 -7.65 -11.99
N PHE A 302 -28.73 -6.38 -12.30
CA PHE A 302 -28.33 -5.22 -11.49
C PHE A 302 -26.85 -5.29 -11.15
N ALA A 303 -26.02 -5.30 -12.19
CA ALA A 303 -24.57 -5.38 -12.09
C ALA A 303 -23.90 -4.22 -12.84
N LEU A 304 -22.71 -3.84 -12.39
CA LEU A 304 -21.83 -2.93 -13.11
C LEU A 304 -21.27 -3.64 -14.34
N GLN A 305 -21.51 -3.05 -15.51
CA GLN A 305 -20.83 -3.41 -16.75
C GLN A 305 -19.60 -2.51 -16.95
N ASN A 306 -19.77 -1.20 -16.77
CA ASN A 306 -18.70 -0.22 -16.92
C ASN A 306 -18.79 0.85 -15.81
N VAL A 307 -17.64 1.39 -15.44
CA VAL A 307 -17.53 2.52 -14.50
C VAL A 307 -16.56 3.54 -15.06
N ILE A 308 -16.95 4.81 -15.03
CA ILE A 308 -16.07 5.96 -15.19
C ILE A 308 -16.14 6.74 -13.88
N ALA A 309 -15.00 7.01 -13.27
CA ALA A 309 -14.93 7.71 -11.99
C ALA A 309 -13.69 8.60 -11.91
N GLY A 310 -13.82 9.75 -11.26
CA GLY A 310 -12.71 10.59 -10.85
C GLY A 310 -13.04 11.32 -9.55
N PRO A 311 -12.05 11.89 -8.84
CA PRO A 311 -12.33 12.77 -7.72
C PRO A 311 -13.25 13.93 -8.13
N ALA A 312 -14.29 14.20 -7.33
CA ALA A 312 -15.25 15.25 -7.65
C ALA A 312 -14.70 16.67 -7.42
N LEU A 313 -13.81 16.80 -6.44
CA LEU A 313 -13.02 18.01 -6.24
C LEU A 313 -11.74 17.83 -7.05
N GLU A 314 -11.51 18.75 -7.99
CA GLU A 314 -10.25 18.78 -8.73
C GLU A 314 -9.11 19.12 -7.78
N ASN A 315 -8.16 18.20 -7.66
CA ASN A 315 -6.94 18.46 -6.93
C ASN A 315 -5.99 19.25 -7.84
N GLU A 316 -5.56 20.43 -7.41
CA GLU A 316 -4.62 21.28 -8.17
C GLU A 316 -3.30 20.56 -8.51
N SER A 317 -2.92 19.53 -7.75
CA SER A 317 -1.66 18.81 -7.94
C SER A 317 -1.75 17.60 -8.88
N ILE A 318 -2.87 16.86 -8.86
CA ILE A 318 -3.01 15.59 -9.59
C ILE A 318 -4.48 15.40 -10.01
N GLN A 319 -4.76 15.38 -11.32
CA GLN A 319 -6.07 14.95 -11.81
C GLN A 319 -6.05 13.45 -12.08
N VAL A 320 -7.11 12.73 -11.68
CA VAL A 320 -7.19 11.27 -11.86
C VAL A 320 -8.51 10.89 -12.51
N SER A 321 -8.42 10.04 -13.53
CA SER A 321 -9.56 9.39 -14.17
C SER A 321 -9.41 7.88 -14.11
N ILE A 322 -10.48 7.19 -13.75
CA ILE A 322 -10.55 5.75 -13.64
C ILE A 322 -11.62 5.25 -14.59
N ARG A 323 -11.29 4.16 -15.29
CA ARG A 323 -12.26 3.41 -16.09
C ARG A 323 -12.15 1.92 -15.77
N GLN A 324 -13.26 1.26 -15.49
CA GLN A 324 -13.31 -0.18 -15.23
C GLN A 324 -14.35 -0.82 -16.13
N GLN A 325 -14.01 -1.98 -16.70
CA GLN A 325 -14.91 -2.81 -17.50
C GLN A 325 -15.06 -4.17 -16.85
N TYR A 326 -16.30 -4.64 -16.77
CA TYR A 326 -16.69 -5.92 -16.20
C TYR A 326 -17.35 -6.78 -17.27
N SER A 327 -17.12 -8.09 -17.21
CA SER A 327 -17.82 -9.07 -18.05
C SER A 327 -18.39 -10.19 -17.20
N LYS A 328 -19.39 -10.88 -17.75
CA LYS A 328 -20.07 -11.99 -17.07
C LYS A 328 -19.33 -13.30 -17.34
N ILE A 329 -18.66 -13.83 -16.33
CA ILE A 329 -17.89 -15.09 -16.39
C ILE A 329 -18.81 -16.28 -16.07
N ASP A 330 -18.72 -17.33 -16.88
CA ASP A 330 -19.53 -18.57 -16.82
C ASP A 330 -21.05 -18.32 -16.76
N GLY A 331 -21.51 -17.17 -17.27
CA GLY A 331 -22.92 -16.76 -17.18
C GLY A 331 -23.42 -16.53 -15.75
N LYS A 332 -22.54 -16.47 -14.75
CA LYS A 332 -22.90 -16.42 -13.32
C LYS A 332 -22.47 -15.15 -12.60
N HIS A 333 -21.22 -14.73 -12.79
CA HIS A 333 -20.62 -13.65 -11.99
C HIS A 333 -20.04 -12.57 -12.87
N TRP A 334 -20.37 -11.31 -12.56
CA TRP A 334 -19.69 -10.17 -13.14
C TRP A 334 -18.30 -10.02 -12.52
N PHE A 335 -17.28 -9.88 -13.37
CA PHE A 335 -15.88 -9.86 -12.98
C PHE A 335 -15.14 -8.75 -13.74
N PRO A 336 -14.27 -7.96 -13.09
CA PRO A 336 -13.49 -6.95 -13.79
C PRO A 336 -12.51 -7.59 -14.77
N VAL A 337 -12.54 -7.17 -16.03
CA VAL A 337 -11.66 -7.67 -17.10
C VAL A 337 -10.66 -6.63 -17.58
N GLN A 338 -10.95 -5.34 -17.36
CA GLN A 338 -10.02 -4.27 -17.69
C GLN A 338 -10.11 -3.13 -16.68
N LEU A 339 -8.96 -2.65 -16.22
CA LEU A 339 -8.84 -1.55 -15.25
C LEU A 339 -7.85 -0.51 -15.80
N ASN A 340 -8.33 0.69 -16.05
CA ASN A 340 -7.53 1.80 -16.57
C ASN A 340 -7.50 2.95 -15.56
N THR A 341 -6.34 3.56 -15.39
CA THR A 341 -6.18 4.79 -14.61
C THR A 341 -5.26 5.75 -15.34
N ASP A 342 -5.69 7.00 -15.44
CA ASP A 342 -4.91 8.10 -16.00
C ASP A 342 -4.67 9.14 -14.92
N PHE A 343 -3.42 9.55 -14.77
CA PHE A 343 -2.97 10.60 -13.85
C PHE A 343 -2.36 11.75 -14.64
N GLU A 344 -2.85 12.96 -14.42
CA GLU A 344 -2.23 14.19 -14.90
C GLU A 344 -1.43 14.82 -13.75
N LEU A 345 -0.10 14.87 -13.89
CA LEU A 345 0.81 15.28 -12.82
C LEU A 345 1.05 16.80 -12.82
N ARG A 346 0.02 17.60 -12.54
CA ARG A 346 0.07 19.07 -12.55
C ARG A 346 1.08 19.71 -11.59
N MET A 347 1.52 18.97 -10.57
CA MET A 347 2.57 19.39 -9.65
C MET A 347 3.98 19.45 -10.28
N VAL A 348 4.17 18.84 -11.46
CA VAL A 348 5.41 18.90 -12.22
C VAL A 348 5.07 19.41 -13.62
N GLU A 349 5.54 20.61 -13.94
CA GLU A 349 5.35 21.19 -15.26
C GLU A 349 6.72 21.26 -15.97
N ILE A 350 6.79 20.66 -17.16
CA ILE A 350 7.99 20.69 -17.99
C ILE A 350 7.65 21.53 -19.21
N GLN A 351 8.21 22.74 -19.28
CA GLN A 351 8.01 23.64 -20.41
C GLN A 351 6.54 23.95 -20.72
N GLY A 352 5.72 24.14 -19.68
CA GLY A 352 4.29 24.46 -19.84
C GLY A 352 3.37 23.23 -19.98
N VAL A 353 3.91 22.01 -19.87
CA VAL A 353 3.16 20.77 -20.10
C VAL A 353 3.33 19.82 -18.91
N SER A 354 2.20 19.27 -18.45
CA SER A 354 2.18 18.30 -17.36
C SER A 354 2.39 16.87 -17.89
N PRO A 355 3.32 16.09 -17.32
CA PRO A 355 3.44 14.68 -17.63
C PRO A 355 2.17 13.91 -17.25
N GLN A 356 1.86 12.88 -18.02
CA GLN A 356 0.78 11.95 -17.75
C GLN A 356 1.33 10.57 -17.41
N LEU A 357 0.75 9.95 -16.37
CA LEU A 357 1.00 8.57 -16.00
C LEU A 357 -0.25 7.76 -16.37
N ILE A 358 -0.07 6.78 -17.25
CA ILE A 358 -1.14 5.96 -17.80
C ILE A 358 -0.93 4.51 -17.37
N VAL A 359 -1.97 3.92 -16.78
CA VAL A 359 -1.97 2.53 -16.29
C VAL A 359 -3.11 1.77 -16.94
N ARG A 360 -2.79 0.60 -17.49
CA ARG A 360 -3.71 -0.31 -18.17
C ARG A 360 -3.51 -1.71 -17.61
N SER A 361 -4.56 -2.32 -17.11
CA SER A 361 -4.55 -3.69 -16.60
C SER A 361 -5.57 -4.52 -17.36
N TYR A 362 -5.13 -5.65 -17.91
CA TYR A 362 -5.96 -6.61 -18.63
C TYR A 362 -5.99 -7.90 -17.83
N ILE A 363 -7.19 -8.36 -17.47
CA ILE A 363 -7.39 -9.57 -16.68
C ILE A 363 -7.97 -10.65 -17.58
N ASP A 364 -7.33 -11.81 -17.58
CA ASP A 364 -7.70 -12.97 -18.39
C ASP A 364 -7.61 -14.28 -17.60
N SER A 365 -7.90 -15.40 -18.27
CA SER A 365 -7.78 -16.75 -17.72
C SER A 365 -8.52 -16.92 -16.38
N ILE A 366 -9.67 -16.25 -16.26
CA ILE A 366 -10.44 -16.17 -15.02
C ILE A 366 -11.08 -17.53 -14.75
N THR A 367 -10.76 -18.11 -13.61
CA THR A 367 -11.40 -19.32 -13.08
C THR A 367 -12.04 -18.99 -11.75
N ILE A 368 -13.32 -19.25 -11.61
CA ILE A 368 -14.09 -19.02 -10.37
C ILE A 368 -14.36 -20.34 -9.63
N ASP A 369 -14.87 -20.26 -8.41
CA ASP A 369 -15.22 -21.40 -7.55
C ASP A 369 -14.09 -22.43 -7.37
N LEU A 370 -12.85 -21.95 -7.20
CA LEU A 370 -11.68 -22.81 -6.99
C LEU A 370 -11.87 -23.82 -5.83
N PRO A 371 -11.28 -25.03 -5.91
CA PRO A 371 -11.29 -26.01 -4.83
C PRO A 371 -10.34 -25.63 -3.68
N ARG A 372 -10.53 -26.21 -2.48
CA ARG A 372 -9.81 -25.78 -1.25
C ARG A 372 -8.29 -25.97 -1.27
N ASN A 373 -7.82 -27.02 -1.94
CA ASN A 373 -6.40 -27.32 -2.08
C ASN A 373 -5.63 -26.29 -2.93
N GLN A 374 -6.29 -25.61 -3.87
CA GLN A 374 -5.69 -24.66 -4.81
C GLN A 374 -5.62 -23.21 -4.29
N THR A 375 -5.98 -23.00 -3.05
CA THR A 375 -6.28 -21.69 -2.42
C THR A 375 -5.80 -21.67 -0.98
N ARG A 376 -4.83 -22.56 -0.67
CA ARG A 376 -4.14 -22.60 0.62
C ARG A 376 -3.60 -21.21 0.94
N MET A 377 -3.64 -20.86 2.21
CA MET A 377 -3.20 -19.54 2.66
C MET A 377 -1.72 -19.35 2.32
N ALA A 378 -1.43 -18.30 1.56
CA ALA A 378 -0.07 -17.93 1.26
C ALA A 378 0.61 -17.31 2.49
N PRO A 379 1.94 -17.49 2.65
CA PRO A 379 2.70 -16.84 3.71
C PRO A 379 2.78 -15.31 3.55
N VAL A 380 2.60 -14.79 2.33
CA VAL A 380 2.70 -13.36 1.96
C VAL A 380 1.64 -13.03 0.91
N ASP A 381 1.14 -11.78 0.93
CA ASP A 381 0.08 -11.31 0.01
C ASP A 381 0.60 -11.09 -1.41
N VAL A 382 1.77 -10.46 -1.57
CA VAL A 382 2.41 -10.24 -2.89
C VAL A 382 3.83 -10.80 -2.87
N MET A 383 4.19 -11.60 -3.86
CA MET A 383 5.53 -12.17 -4.00
C MET A 383 6.08 -11.98 -5.41
N LEU A 384 7.37 -11.65 -5.49
CA LEU A 384 8.07 -11.58 -6.77
C LEU A 384 8.72 -12.94 -7.07
N ASN A 385 8.37 -13.51 -8.22
CA ASN A 385 9.06 -14.70 -8.72
C ASN A 385 10.54 -14.39 -8.99
N ARG A 386 11.45 -15.32 -8.70
CA ARG A 386 12.90 -15.10 -8.85
C ARG A 386 13.31 -14.78 -10.29
N GLU A 387 12.59 -15.31 -11.26
CA GLU A 387 12.84 -15.12 -12.69
C GLU A 387 11.98 -13.98 -13.27
N ALA A 388 11.25 -13.23 -12.45
CA ALA A 388 10.33 -12.22 -12.94
C ALA A 388 11.01 -11.15 -13.81
N ALA A 389 12.22 -10.73 -13.46
CA ALA A 389 12.99 -9.77 -14.25
C ALA A 389 13.63 -10.37 -15.52
N ASN A 390 13.71 -11.70 -15.62
CA ASN A 390 14.46 -12.43 -16.65
C ASN A 390 13.50 -13.30 -17.49
N ARG A 391 12.64 -12.64 -18.27
CA ARG A 391 11.72 -13.30 -19.20
C ARG A 391 12.04 -12.93 -20.65
N ASP A 392 11.90 -13.90 -21.54
CA ASP A 392 12.13 -13.71 -22.97
C ASP A 392 10.96 -13.03 -23.68
N SER A 393 11.15 -12.64 -24.94
CA SER A 393 10.11 -11.97 -25.73
C SER A 393 8.91 -12.87 -26.02
N LEU A 394 9.12 -14.18 -26.15
CA LEU A 394 8.04 -15.15 -26.36
C LEU A 394 7.07 -15.17 -25.17
N PHE A 395 7.59 -15.16 -23.94
CA PHE A 395 6.76 -15.05 -22.74
C PHE A 395 5.90 -13.79 -22.77
N TRP A 396 6.48 -12.61 -23.02
CA TRP A 396 5.72 -11.36 -23.05
C TRP A 396 4.65 -11.34 -24.13
N ASN A 397 4.97 -11.85 -25.33
CA ASN A 397 4.03 -11.88 -26.45
C ASN A 397 2.84 -12.80 -26.20
N ALA A 398 2.93 -13.77 -25.29
CA ALA A 398 1.80 -14.64 -24.93
C ALA A 398 0.73 -13.94 -24.08
N TYR A 399 1.11 -12.91 -23.30
CA TYR A 399 0.20 -12.19 -22.39
C TYR A 399 -0.16 -10.78 -22.89
N ARG A 400 0.62 -10.21 -23.81
CA ARG A 400 0.29 -8.93 -24.45
C ARG A 400 -0.93 -9.09 -25.33
N ARG A 401 -1.97 -8.30 -25.06
CA ARG A 401 -3.17 -8.26 -25.91
C ARG A 401 -2.88 -7.66 -27.28
N ASN A 402 -2.03 -6.64 -27.32
CA ASN A 402 -1.57 -5.97 -28.54
C ASN A 402 -0.04 -5.84 -28.53
N PRO A 403 0.62 -5.84 -29.70
CA PRO A 403 2.04 -5.50 -29.81
C PRO A 403 2.34 -4.12 -29.20
N LEU A 404 3.57 -3.93 -28.73
CA LEU A 404 4.02 -2.63 -28.25
C LEU A 404 4.05 -1.62 -29.40
N GLU A 405 3.62 -0.40 -29.12
CA GLU A 405 3.70 0.70 -30.07
C GLU A 405 5.16 1.15 -30.25
N ASP A 406 5.45 1.80 -31.38
CA ASP A 406 6.77 2.35 -31.69
C ASP A 406 7.29 3.30 -30.60
N ARG A 407 6.40 4.10 -30.01
CA ARG A 407 6.71 5.04 -28.92
C ARG A 407 7.14 4.30 -27.65
N GLU A 408 6.52 3.15 -27.37
CA GLU A 408 6.81 2.30 -26.21
C GLU A 408 8.13 1.55 -26.38
N LEU A 409 8.40 1.01 -27.58
CA LEU A 409 9.67 0.35 -27.90
C LEU A 409 10.84 1.33 -27.80
N ARG A 410 10.69 2.55 -28.33
CA ARG A 410 11.72 3.59 -28.21
C ARG A 410 11.97 4.02 -26.76
N ALA A 411 10.93 4.06 -25.93
CA ALA A 411 11.06 4.32 -24.50
C ALA A 411 12.02 3.32 -23.83
N TYR A 412 11.85 2.02 -24.10
CA TYR A 412 12.77 0.98 -23.61
C TYR A 412 14.19 1.20 -24.12
N HIS A 413 14.39 1.34 -25.43
CA HIS A 413 15.73 1.50 -26.00
C HIS A 413 16.47 2.73 -25.46
N PHE A 414 15.78 3.86 -25.35
CA PHE A 414 16.34 5.11 -24.84
C PHE A 414 16.70 4.98 -23.36
N MET A 415 15.74 4.55 -22.52
CA MET A 415 15.93 4.47 -21.08
C MET A 415 16.91 3.35 -20.67
N ASP A 416 16.96 2.21 -21.38
CA ASP A 416 17.92 1.14 -21.12
C ASP A 416 19.35 1.55 -21.50
N SER A 417 19.51 2.41 -22.51
CA SER A 417 20.81 2.96 -22.88
C SER A 417 21.26 4.00 -21.84
N LEU A 418 20.36 4.91 -21.49
CA LEU A 418 20.60 5.96 -20.49
C LEU A 418 20.85 5.36 -19.09
N GLY A 419 20.11 4.31 -18.73
CA GLY A 419 20.27 3.58 -17.47
C GLY A 419 21.61 2.86 -17.36
N ARG A 420 22.12 2.30 -18.47
CA ARG A 420 23.46 1.70 -18.53
C ARG A 420 24.57 2.75 -18.47
N GLU A 421 24.40 3.88 -19.15
CA GLU A 421 25.37 4.98 -19.16
C GLU A 421 25.48 5.66 -17.79
N HIS A 422 24.35 5.96 -17.15
CA HIS A 422 24.29 6.67 -15.87
C HIS A 422 24.17 5.76 -14.64
N ASN A 423 24.19 4.44 -14.81
CA ASN A 423 24.08 3.45 -13.73
C ASN A 423 22.84 3.64 -12.84
N PHE A 424 21.66 3.67 -13.45
CA PHE A 424 20.38 3.86 -12.75
C PHE A 424 20.15 2.85 -11.62
N ASP A 425 20.56 1.60 -11.79
CA ASP A 425 20.48 0.58 -10.74
C ASP A 425 21.27 1.00 -9.49
N ARG A 426 22.45 1.60 -9.65
CA ARG A 426 23.26 2.10 -8.53
C ARG A 426 22.55 3.24 -7.79
N ILE A 427 21.88 4.13 -8.52
CA ILE A 427 21.09 5.24 -7.93
C ILE A 427 19.89 4.67 -7.16
N ALA A 428 19.18 3.71 -7.73
CA ALA A 428 18.05 3.04 -7.10
C ALA A 428 18.46 2.29 -5.82
N ASP A 429 19.58 1.55 -5.87
CA ASP A 429 20.19 0.91 -4.71
C ASP A 429 20.52 1.93 -3.63
N TRP A 430 21.27 2.99 -3.97
CA TRP A 430 21.64 4.05 -3.02
C TRP A 430 20.43 4.72 -2.37
N THR A 431 19.43 5.09 -3.17
CA THR A 431 18.21 5.74 -2.69
C THR A 431 17.46 4.83 -1.73
N SER A 432 17.28 3.56 -2.12
CA SER A 432 16.54 2.59 -1.32
C SER A 432 17.24 2.26 0.01
N SER A 433 18.56 2.18 0.01
CA SER A 433 19.36 1.93 1.20
C SER A 433 19.34 3.16 2.10
N PHE A 434 19.47 4.37 1.53
CA PHE A 434 19.42 5.62 2.28
C PHE A 434 18.09 5.78 3.02
N MET A 435 16.97 5.46 2.36
CA MET A 435 15.64 5.45 2.97
C MET A 435 15.52 4.42 4.12
N GLN A 436 16.35 3.38 4.14
CA GLN A 436 16.46 2.41 5.24
C GLN A 436 17.49 2.82 6.30
N GLY A 437 18.10 4.01 6.19
CA GLY A 437 19.15 4.49 7.08
C GLY A 437 20.51 3.84 6.83
N ARG A 438 20.78 3.40 5.59
CA ARG A 438 22.04 2.75 5.19
C ARG A 438 22.62 3.36 3.93
N LEU A 439 23.92 3.23 3.69
CA LEU A 439 24.53 3.51 2.39
C LEU A 439 25.18 2.25 1.84
N SER A 440 24.75 1.81 0.65
CA SER A 440 25.24 0.56 0.05
C SER A 440 26.41 0.80 -0.91
N PHE A 441 27.53 0.14 -0.63
CA PHE A 441 28.74 0.11 -1.44
C PHE A 441 29.06 -1.34 -1.81
N GLY A 442 28.67 -1.75 -3.03
CA GLY A 442 28.81 -3.14 -3.46
C GLY A 442 28.08 -4.10 -2.51
N ALA A 443 28.80 -5.06 -1.95
CA ALA A 443 28.30 -6.10 -1.05
C ALA A 443 28.14 -5.66 0.42
N LEU A 444 28.46 -4.39 0.75
CA LEU A 444 28.45 -3.86 2.10
C LEU A 444 27.51 -2.65 2.23
N ASP A 445 26.81 -2.59 3.36
CA ASP A 445 25.97 -1.48 3.78
C ASP A 445 26.61 -0.79 5.00
N PHE A 446 26.73 0.53 4.93
CA PHE A 446 27.13 1.37 6.06
C PHE A 446 25.89 1.86 6.81
N ASP A 447 25.77 1.58 8.10
CA ASP A 447 24.61 1.94 8.92
C ASP A 447 24.71 3.39 9.43
N LEU A 448 23.88 4.27 8.87
CA LEU A 448 23.85 5.68 9.24
C LEU A 448 23.26 5.90 10.63
N ASN A 449 22.42 4.99 11.15
CA ASN A 449 21.87 5.11 12.50
C ASN A 449 22.94 4.97 13.59
N ARG A 450 24.09 4.38 13.25
CA ARG A 450 25.21 4.18 14.18
C ARG A 450 26.32 5.21 14.04
N LEU A 451 26.22 6.12 13.08
CA LEU A 451 27.25 7.13 12.81
C LEU A 451 27.36 8.16 13.95
N LEU A 452 26.23 8.69 14.40
CA LEU A 452 26.19 9.75 15.41
C LEU A 452 25.00 9.54 16.35
N ARG A 453 25.25 9.54 17.65
CA ARG A 453 24.22 9.47 18.71
C ARG A 453 24.54 10.49 19.80
N TYR A 454 23.52 10.97 20.49
CA TYR A 454 23.68 11.80 21.68
C TYR A 454 22.71 11.33 22.78
N ASN A 455 23.22 11.21 24.00
CA ASN A 455 22.41 11.09 25.20
C ASN A 455 23.16 11.73 26.39
N ILE A 456 22.49 11.81 27.54
CA ILE A 456 23.03 12.51 28.71
C ILE A 456 24.26 11.83 29.31
N ASP A 457 24.36 10.50 29.22
CA ASP A 457 25.45 9.70 29.79
C ASP A 457 26.67 9.63 28.87
N GLU A 458 26.48 9.25 27.60
CA GLU A 458 27.55 9.10 26.61
C GLU A 458 28.06 10.43 26.06
N GLY A 459 27.30 11.53 26.25
CA GLY A 459 27.52 12.77 25.52
C GLY A 459 27.38 12.55 24.02
N LEU A 460 28.29 13.12 23.23
CA LEU A 460 28.38 12.80 21.79
C LEU A 460 29.02 11.42 21.62
N ARG A 461 28.37 10.54 20.85
CA ARG A 461 28.92 9.25 20.42
C ARG A 461 29.12 9.27 18.92
N ILE A 462 30.34 8.98 18.49
CA ILE A 462 30.67 8.77 17.07
C ILE A 462 30.95 7.29 16.86
N GLY A 463 30.37 6.71 15.81
CA GLY A 463 30.53 5.31 15.52
C GLY A 463 30.49 5.00 14.03
N ALA A 464 30.63 3.72 13.73
CA ALA A 464 30.48 3.16 12.40
C ALA A 464 29.84 1.78 12.54
N GLY A 465 28.91 1.46 11.63
CA GLY A 465 28.32 0.13 11.50
C GLY A 465 28.45 -0.34 10.06
N LEU A 466 28.87 -1.59 9.89
CA LEU A 466 28.97 -2.24 8.58
C LEU A 466 28.15 -3.53 8.61
N ARG A 467 27.47 -3.82 7.51
CA ARG A 467 26.70 -5.06 7.33
C ARG A 467 26.78 -5.56 5.90
N THR A 468 26.87 -6.86 5.69
CA THR A 468 26.79 -7.45 4.35
C THR A 468 25.36 -7.42 3.82
N ASN A 469 25.17 -7.27 2.52
CA ASN A 469 23.83 -7.16 1.92
C ASN A 469 23.50 -8.29 0.93
N HIS A 470 22.31 -8.19 0.31
CA HIS A 470 21.77 -9.18 -0.63
C HIS A 470 22.65 -9.46 -1.86
N ARG A 471 23.60 -8.57 -2.20
CA ARG A 471 24.58 -8.81 -3.28
C ARG A 471 25.67 -9.80 -2.87
N LEU A 472 25.97 -9.91 -1.58
CA LEU A 472 26.84 -10.97 -1.06
C LEU A 472 26.08 -12.29 -0.97
N SER A 473 24.92 -12.26 -0.32
CA SER A 473 24.11 -13.45 -0.05
C SER A 473 22.68 -13.06 0.31
N GLN A 474 21.70 -13.82 -0.19
CA GLN A 474 20.30 -13.76 0.27
C GLN A 474 20.02 -14.73 1.43
N VAL A 475 21.01 -15.55 1.80
CA VAL A 475 20.88 -16.64 2.77
C VAL A 475 21.47 -16.25 4.12
N PHE A 476 22.55 -15.49 4.14
CA PHE A 476 23.18 -15.06 5.39
C PHE A 476 23.64 -13.61 5.32
N ASP A 477 23.68 -12.94 6.47
CA ASP A 477 24.27 -11.62 6.61
C ASP A 477 25.09 -11.53 7.90
N PHE A 478 26.20 -10.78 7.83
CA PHE A 478 27.06 -10.48 8.97
C PHE A 478 27.11 -8.97 9.18
N GLY A 479 26.99 -8.55 10.44
CA GLY A 479 27.06 -7.16 10.87
C GLY A 479 28.11 -6.97 11.95
N ALA A 480 28.77 -5.83 11.94
CA ALA A 480 29.65 -5.40 13.03
C ALA A 480 29.59 -3.88 13.18
N TRP A 481 29.76 -3.40 14.40
CA TRP A 481 29.72 -1.98 14.68
C TRP A 481 30.62 -1.61 15.87
N TYR A 482 31.05 -0.35 15.87
CA TYR A 482 31.86 0.24 16.92
C TYR A 482 31.46 1.70 17.12
N GLY A 483 31.45 2.17 18.36
CA GLY A 483 31.23 3.57 18.69
C GLY A 483 31.93 3.97 19.98
N TYR A 484 32.35 5.23 20.05
CA TYR A 484 33.00 5.80 21.22
C TYR A 484 32.19 6.98 21.75
N GLY A 485 31.80 6.91 23.03
CA GLY A 485 31.13 7.98 23.74
C GLY A 485 32.14 8.92 24.37
N PHE A 486 32.12 10.20 24.01
CA PHE A 486 33.08 11.19 24.53
C PHE A 486 32.74 11.66 25.96
N GLY A 487 31.49 11.54 26.38
CA GLY A 487 31.03 11.89 27.73
C GLY A 487 31.45 10.85 28.78
N ASP A 488 31.15 9.58 28.53
CA ASP A 488 31.50 8.49 29.44
C ASP A 488 32.88 7.86 29.17
N LYS A 489 33.54 8.25 28.08
CA LYS A 489 34.86 7.77 27.64
C LYS A 489 34.92 6.26 27.41
N GLN A 490 33.81 5.63 27.07
CA GLN A 490 33.72 4.18 26.85
C GLN A 490 33.42 3.81 25.40
N SER A 491 34.04 2.72 24.95
CA SER A 491 33.76 2.06 23.68
C SER A 491 32.57 1.11 23.79
N LYS A 492 31.74 1.11 22.76
CA LYS A 492 30.59 0.21 22.56
C LYS A 492 30.76 -0.45 21.22
N TYR A 493 30.45 -1.73 21.15
CA TYR A 493 30.69 -2.52 19.96
C TYR A 493 29.82 -3.77 19.96
N GLY A 494 29.67 -4.38 18.79
CA GLY A 494 28.99 -5.65 18.68
C GLY A 494 29.16 -6.23 17.29
N ALA A 495 28.85 -7.51 17.20
CA ALA A 495 28.84 -8.26 15.95
C ALA A 495 27.67 -9.24 15.97
N ASP A 496 27.04 -9.42 14.80
CA ASP A 496 25.87 -10.24 14.64
C ASP A 496 25.89 -11.01 13.32
N PHE A 497 25.26 -12.18 13.32
CA PHE A 497 25.13 -13.06 12.18
C PHE A 497 23.67 -13.51 12.04
N SER A 498 23.12 -13.39 10.84
CA SER A 498 21.80 -13.89 10.49
C SER A 498 21.91 -15.01 9.46
N LEU A 499 21.10 -16.06 9.61
CA LEU A 499 20.90 -17.14 8.65
C LEU A 499 19.42 -17.30 8.33
N MET A 500 19.05 -17.03 7.08
CA MET A 500 17.71 -17.25 6.51
C MET A 500 17.56 -18.72 6.08
N MET A 501 16.97 -19.53 6.95
CA MET A 501 16.73 -20.96 6.70
C MET A 501 15.52 -21.18 5.77
N HIS A 502 14.49 -20.34 5.87
CA HIS A 502 13.32 -20.41 4.99
C HIS A 502 12.72 -19.03 4.72
N ARG A 503 12.70 -18.59 3.45
CA ARG A 503 12.27 -17.23 3.06
C ARG A 503 10.77 -16.98 3.25
N ASP A 504 9.91 -17.91 2.83
CA ASP A 504 8.46 -17.67 2.81
C ASP A 504 7.86 -17.61 4.22
N TYR A 505 8.26 -18.54 5.10
CA TYR A 505 7.90 -18.51 6.52
C TYR A 505 8.82 -17.66 7.38
N HIS A 506 9.76 -16.94 6.77
CA HIS A 506 10.76 -16.10 7.44
C HIS A 506 11.39 -16.79 8.65
N ILE A 507 11.86 -18.01 8.44
CA ILE A 507 12.62 -18.75 9.45
C ILE A 507 14.05 -18.21 9.41
N ARG A 508 14.38 -17.35 10.36
CA ARG A 508 15.69 -16.69 10.45
C ARG A 508 16.29 -16.96 11.82
N LEU A 509 17.49 -17.54 11.84
CA LEU A 509 18.33 -17.61 13.03
C LEU A 509 19.19 -16.35 13.09
N HIS A 510 19.22 -15.67 14.22
CA HIS A 510 20.03 -14.46 14.44
C HIS A 510 20.79 -14.60 15.75
N VAL A 511 22.12 -14.51 15.68
CA VAL A 511 23.01 -14.69 16.82
C VAL A 511 24.00 -13.54 16.88
N GLY A 512 24.42 -13.14 18.06
CA GLY A 512 25.42 -12.08 18.17
C GLY A 512 25.86 -11.79 19.59
N TYR A 513 26.76 -10.82 19.66
CA TYR A 513 27.26 -10.24 20.90
C TYR A 513 27.22 -8.72 20.77
N GLN A 514 26.87 -8.03 21.85
CA GLN A 514 27.00 -6.58 21.91
C GLN A 514 27.25 -6.04 23.32
N LYS A 515 27.97 -4.93 23.36
CA LYS A 515 28.14 -4.05 24.50
C LYS A 515 27.53 -2.69 24.18
N GLU A 516 26.38 -2.36 24.78
CA GLU A 516 25.58 -1.18 24.44
C GLU A 516 24.82 -0.62 25.65
N LEU A 517 24.33 0.61 25.55
CA LEU A 517 23.46 1.22 26.55
C LEU A 517 21.97 1.00 26.26
N PHE A 518 21.25 0.53 27.28
CA PHE A 518 19.80 0.33 27.25
C PHE A 518 19.09 1.21 28.28
N GLU A 519 17.87 1.64 27.97
CA GLU A 519 17.01 2.38 28.90
C GLU A 519 16.70 1.52 30.14
N SER A 520 17.02 2.03 31.33
CA SER A 520 16.65 1.37 32.59
C SER A 520 15.14 1.46 32.81
N ALA A 521 14.53 0.36 33.26
CA ALA A 521 13.07 0.22 33.43
C ALA A 521 12.23 0.49 32.14
N GLY A 522 12.90 0.60 30.99
CA GLY A 522 12.25 0.77 29.69
C GLY A 522 11.69 -0.54 29.16
N TYR A 523 10.69 -0.47 28.28
CA TYR A 523 10.17 -1.62 27.56
C TYR A 523 10.06 -1.32 26.06
N ASN A 524 10.51 -2.28 25.27
CA ASN A 524 10.45 -2.25 23.80
C ASN A 524 9.93 -3.61 23.30
N PHE A 525 9.25 -3.60 22.16
CA PHE A 525 8.79 -4.82 21.52
C PHE A 525 9.76 -5.19 20.40
N GLY A 526 10.41 -6.35 20.46
CA GLY A 526 11.42 -6.75 19.49
C GLY A 526 10.92 -6.84 18.04
N LEU A 527 9.62 -7.10 17.86
CA LEU A 527 8.93 -7.20 16.56
C LEU A 527 8.27 -5.88 16.11
N LYS A 528 8.21 -4.87 16.99
CA LYS A 528 7.72 -3.56 16.59
C LYS A 528 8.79 -2.89 15.75
N ARG A 529 8.45 -2.54 14.51
CA ARG A 529 9.34 -1.80 13.61
C ARG A 529 9.85 -0.55 14.33
N GLN A 530 11.18 -0.45 14.46
CA GLN A 530 11.82 0.74 15.00
C GLN A 530 11.58 1.91 14.03
N GLY A 531 11.32 3.10 14.58
CA GLY A 531 10.98 4.28 13.79
C GLY A 531 12.12 4.75 12.89
N ASN A 532 11.85 5.80 12.11
CA ASN A 532 12.81 6.39 11.17
C ASN A 532 14.09 6.89 11.89
N LEU A 533 15.14 7.18 11.12
CA LEU A 533 16.41 7.80 11.56
C LEU A 533 16.21 8.87 12.65
N LEU A 534 15.21 9.74 12.48
CA LEU A 534 14.89 10.81 13.43
C LEU A 534 14.44 10.31 14.81
N ASN A 535 13.60 9.27 14.88
CA ASN A 535 13.13 8.73 16.16
C ASN A 535 14.27 8.09 16.96
N ASN A 536 15.20 7.42 16.26
CA ASN A 536 16.37 6.79 16.86
C ASN A 536 17.36 7.83 17.44
N VAL A 537 17.37 9.04 16.90
CA VAL A 537 18.19 10.15 17.41
C VAL A 537 17.51 10.89 18.57
N ILE A 538 16.19 11.10 18.49
CA ILE A 538 15.47 11.98 19.42
C ILE A 538 15.21 11.31 20.77
N ARG A 539 14.69 10.07 20.80
CA ARG A 539 14.29 9.44 22.07
C ARG A 539 15.43 9.30 23.09
N PRO A 540 16.65 8.87 22.71
CA PRO A 540 17.77 8.78 23.66
C PRO A 540 18.14 10.09 24.36
N ILE A 541 17.76 11.25 23.82
CA ILE A 541 18.02 12.56 24.43
C ILE A 541 17.22 12.75 25.71
N PHE A 542 16.02 12.17 25.78
CA PHE A 542 15.11 12.32 26.92
C PHE A 542 15.36 11.31 28.01
N ILE A 543 15.94 10.16 27.69
CA ILE A 543 16.22 9.11 28.67
C ILE A 543 17.31 9.61 29.62
N THR A 544 17.01 9.57 30.92
CA THR A 544 17.94 10.05 31.97
C THR A 544 18.74 8.95 32.64
N GLN A 545 18.39 7.69 32.40
CA GLN A 545 18.98 6.54 33.08
C GLN A 545 19.22 5.40 32.10
N PHE A 546 20.48 4.96 32.01
CA PHE A 546 20.89 3.86 31.17
C PHE A 546 21.63 2.78 31.97
N ASP A 547 21.52 1.54 31.48
CA ASP A 547 22.34 0.42 31.90
C ASP A 547 23.34 0.08 30.81
N LEU A 548 24.59 -0.16 31.20
CA LEU A 548 25.58 -0.75 30.33
C LEU A 548 25.36 -2.26 30.31
N THR A 549 25.03 -2.80 29.16
CA THR A 549 24.75 -4.22 28.99
C THR A 549 25.74 -4.83 28.03
N GLU A 550 26.44 -5.87 28.48
CA GLU A 550 27.11 -6.84 27.63
C GLU A 550 26.17 -8.03 27.45
N GLU A 551 25.85 -8.40 26.22
CA GLU A 551 24.95 -9.51 25.97
C GLU A 551 25.39 -10.39 24.82
N PHE A 552 25.29 -11.70 25.04
CA PHE A 552 25.17 -12.69 23.97
C PHE A 552 23.71 -12.99 23.74
N PHE A 553 23.28 -12.99 22.49
CA PHE A 553 21.89 -13.28 22.15
C PHE A 553 21.82 -14.28 21.00
N ALA A 554 20.76 -15.10 21.04
CA ALA A 554 20.32 -15.93 19.94
C ALA A 554 18.81 -15.78 19.81
N SER A 555 18.32 -15.67 18.58
CA SER A 555 16.88 -15.60 18.31
C SER A 555 16.51 -16.38 17.06
N LEU A 556 15.32 -16.97 17.09
CA LEU A 556 14.69 -17.66 15.99
C LEU A 556 13.39 -16.94 15.66
N ASP A 557 13.40 -16.25 14.53
CA ASP A 557 12.20 -15.67 13.94
C ASP A 557 11.43 -16.76 13.19
N PHE A 558 10.11 -16.79 13.35
CA PHE A 558 9.20 -17.63 12.59
C PHE A 558 7.90 -16.88 12.30
N HIS A 559 7.50 -16.88 11.04
CA HIS A 559 6.35 -16.16 10.57
C HIS A 559 5.48 -17.09 9.72
N PRO A 560 4.56 -17.87 10.34
CA PRO A 560 3.58 -18.68 9.62
C PRO A 560 2.86 -17.90 8.51
N ARG A 561 2.66 -16.60 8.75
CA ARG A 561 2.19 -15.61 7.80
C ARG A 561 2.87 -14.28 8.08
N ALA A 562 2.99 -13.42 7.07
CA ALA A 562 3.67 -12.13 7.20
C ALA A 562 3.09 -11.19 8.28
N ASN A 563 1.76 -11.25 8.49
CA ASN A 563 1.05 -10.49 9.52
C ASN A 563 1.01 -11.17 10.90
N PHE A 564 1.58 -12.37 11.04
CA PHE A 564 1.70 -13.13 12.28
C PHE A 564 3.18 -13.39 12.56
N GLN A 565 3.75 -12.55 13.40
CA GLN A 565 5.18 -12.49 13.66
C GLN A 565 5.48 -13.12 15.01
N THR A 566 6.42 -14.07 15.05
CA THR A 566 6.90 -14.66 16.30
C THR A 566 8.41 -14.65 16.33
N ARG A 567 8.97 -14.43 17.52
CA ARG A 567 10.39 -14.56 17.80
C ARG A 567 10.57 -15.28 19.12
N PHE A 568 11.40 -16.30 19.10
CA PHE A 568 11.93 -16.93 20.31
C PHE A 568 13.35 -16.41 20.50
N SER A 569 13.72 -16.05 21.73
CA SER A 569 15.07 -15.56 22.02
C SER A 569 15.65 -16.18 23.28
N MET A 570 16.97 -16.25 23.32
CA MET A 570 17.76 -16.55 24.50
C MET A 570 18.82 -15.46 24.62
N ARG A 571 18.94 -14.84 25.78
CA ARG A 571 19.92 -13.78 26.06
C ARG A 571 20.69 -14.11 27.32
N LEU A 572 22.00 -14.01 27.27
CA LEU A 572 22.87 -13.99 28.45
C LEU A 572 23.40 -12.57 28.58
N GLN A 573 23.00 -11.87 29.63
CA GLN A 573 23.26 -10.44 29.83
C GLN A 573 24.03 -10.21 31.12
N ASP A 574 25.11 -9.44 31.05
CA ASP A 574 25.75 -8.79 32.19
C ASP A 574 25.40 -7.31 32.12
N ARG A 575 24.59 -6.84 33.08
CA ARG A 575 23.98 -5.51 33.06
C ARG A 575 24.40 -4.71 34.28
N THR A 576 25.05 -3.57 34.07
CA THR A 576 25.43 -2.65 35.16
C THR A 576 24.58 -1.39 35.09
N THR A 577 23.85 -1.10 36.16
CA THR A 577 23.07 0.13 36.27
C THR A 577 23.98 1.28 36.70
N ARG A 578 24.05 2.34 35.89
CA ARG A 578 24.93 3.49 36.17
C ARG A 578 24.33 4.41 37.24
N GLY A 579 25.19 5.16 37.94
CA GLY A 579 24.77 6.13 38.96
C GLY A 579 24.90 5.58 40.39
N GLU A 580 24.08 6.08 41.32
CA GLU A 580 24.15 5.72 42.75
C GLU A 580 23.24 4.52 43.12
N TYR A 581 22.75 3.79 42.12
CA TYR A 581 21.82 2.69 42.35
C TYR A 581 22.51 1.48 43.00
N GLY A 582 21.80 0.81 43.91
CA GLY A 582 22.21 -0.48 44.43
C GLY A 582 20.99 -1.36 44.70
N TYR A 583 21.17 -2.67 44.52
CA TYR A 583 20.16 -3.69 44.74
C TYR A 583 20.62 -4.73 45.76
N LEU A 584 19.75 -5.05 46.71
CA LEU A 584 20.01 -6.05 47.74
C LEU A 584 19.39 -7.39 47.32
N LYS A 585 20.21 -8.26 46.75
CA LYS A 585 19.77 -9.59 46.28
C LYS A 585 19.36 -10.50 47.43
N ASN A 586 20.14 -10.50 48.51
CA ASN A 586 19.88 -11.24 49.75
C ASN A 586 19.78 -10.24 50.91
N PRO A 587 18.82 -10.37 51.84
CA PRO A 587 18.62 -9.42 52.93
C PRO A 587 19.87 -9.14 53.79
N ASP A 588 20.79 -10.09 53.90
CA ASP A 588 22.03 -9.98 54.67
C ASP A 588 23.28 -9.66 53.81
N GLY A 589 23.09 -9.36 52.51
CA GLY A 589 24.16 -9.13 51.55
C GLY A 589 24.58 -7.67 51.40
N ASP A 590 25.55 -7.44 50.51
CA ASP A 590 25.89 -6.10 50.05
C ASP A 590 24.96 -5.65 48.90
N PHE A 591 24.80 -4.35 48.76
CA PHE A 591 24.13 -3.77 47.59
C PHE A 591 25.03 -3.91 46.36
N VAL A 592 24.49 -4.50 45.29
CA VAL A 592 25.16 -4.69 43.99
C VAL A 592 24.51 -3.82 42.90
N ASP A 593 25.28 -3.44 41.89
CA ASP A 593 24.82 -2.65 40.74
C ASP A 593 25.04 -3.39 39.40
N ASP A 594 25.67 -4.56 39.43
CA ASP A 594 25.88 -5.49 38.34
C ASP A 594 24.95 -6.72 38.45
N PHE A 595 24.39 -7.11 37.30
CA PHE A 595 23.33 -8.11 37.23
C PHE A 595 23.59 -9.08 36.08
N ARG A 596 23.86 -10.35 36.41
CA ARG A 596 23.96 -11.42 35.41
C ARG A 596 22.64 -12.17 35.24
N MET A 597 22.10 -12.17 34.03
CA MET A 597 20.77 -12.72 33.72
C MET A 597 20.82 -13.65 32.50
N ALA A 598 20.24 -14.84 32.63
CA ALA A 598 19.89 -15.70 31.51
C ALA A 598 18.38 -15.57 31.24
N ILE A 599 17.99 -15.07 30.07
CA ILE A 599 16.61 -14.70 29.75
C ILE A 599 16.14 -15.48 28.54
N ALA A 600 15.10 -16.29 28.71
CA ALA A 600 14.31 -16.85 27.60
C ALA A 600 13.19 -15.87 27.24
N GLY A 601 13.05 -15.54 25.97
CA GLY A 601 12.09 -14.55 25.47
C GLY A 601 11.15 -15.09 24.40
N PHE A 602 9.93 -14.59 24.39
CA PHE A 602 8.93 -14.79 23.34
C PHE A 602 8.30 -13.45 22.97
N ASP A 603 8.54 -12.99 21.74
CA ASP A 603 7.84 -11.86 21.17
C ASP A 603 6.79 -12.32 20.17
N PHE A 604 5.64 -11.68 20.19
CA PHE A 604 4.55 -11.90 19.26
C PHE A 604 4.02 -10.57 18.71
N GLY A 605 3.78 -10.52 17.41
CA GLY A 605 3.21 -9.38 16.71
C GLY A 605 2.09 -9.82 15.76
N TYR A 606 0.94 -9.13 15.80
CA TYR A 606 -0.19 -9.43 14.93
C TYR A 606 -0.79 -8.16 14.33
N ALA A 607 -0.81 -8.10 12.99
CA ALA A 607 -1.33 -6.97 12.23
C ALA A 607 -2.32 -7.44 11.15
N PRO A 608 -3.57 -7.79 11.51
CA PRO A 608 -4.51 -8.53 10.66
C PRO A 608 -4.76 -7.93 9.27
N ARG A 609 -4.59 -6.61 9.12
CA ARG A 609 -4.89 -5.86 7.89
C ARG A 609 -3.67 -5.35 7.13
N ASP A 610 -2.46 -5.62 7.62
CA ASP A 610 -1.22 -5.28 6.90
C ASP A 610 -1.06 -6.25 5.72
N ARG A 611 -0.78 -5.73 4.53
CA ARG A 611 -0.32 -6.51 3.38
C ARG A 611 1.19 -6.43 3.25
N TYR A 612 1.80 -7.50 2.77
CA TYR A 612 3.25 -7.59 2.63
C TYR A 612 3.66 -7.95 1.21
N PHE A 613 4.77 -7.38 0.78
CA PHE A 613 5.48 -7.68 -0.46
C PHE A 613 6.78 -8.42 -0.15
N GLN A 614 7.01 -9.55 -0.82
CA GLN A 614 8.24 -10.33 -0.76
C GLN A 614 9.04 -10.12 -2.05
N GLY A 615 9.97 -9.16 -2.03
CA GLY A 615 10.90 -8.89 -3.13
C GLY A 615 12.28 -9.53 -2.92
N ILE A 616 13.22 -9.23 -3.82
CA ILE A 616 14.62 -9.71 -3.79
C ILE A 616 15.34 -9.21 -2.53
N ARG A 617 15.08 -7.95 -2.15
CA ARG A 617 15.68 -7.29 -0.98
C ARG A 617 15.03 -7.66 0.36
N GLY A 618 14.14 -8.65 0.36
CA GLY A 618 13.45 -9.11 1.55
C GLY A 618 11.97 -8.74 1.58
N ARG A 619 11.37 -8.80 2.77
CA ARG A 619 9.95 -8.55 3.00
C ARG A 619 9.73 -7.09 3.37
N GLN A 620 8.74 -6.45 2.76
CA GLN A 620 8.33 -5.09 3.05
C GLN A 620 6.82 -5.05 3.28
N THR A 621 6.36 -4.15 4.14
CA THR A 621 4.92 -3.92 4.32
C THR A 621 4.45 -2.93 3.26
N ILE A 622 3.39 -3.29 2.53
CA ILE A 622 2.78 -2.46 1.48
C ILE A 622 1.96 -1.34 2.14
N ASN A 623 1.09 -1.71 3.08
CA ASN A 623 0.24 -0.77 3.80
C ASN A 623 0.24 -1.09 5.30
N TYR A 624 0.41 -0.04 6.11
CA TYR A 624 0.27 -0.14 7.55
C TYR A 624 -1.18 0.14 7.93
N SER A 625 -1.82 -0.83 8.58
CA SER A 625 -3.22 -0.77 8.95
C SER A 625 -3.42 -1.07 10.45
N PHE A 626 -4.66 -0.89 10.91
CA PHE A 626 -5.05 -1.09 12.30
C PHE A 626 -6.29 -2.00 12.37
N PRO A 627 -6.44 -2.80 13.45
CA PRO A 627 -5.66 -2.81 14.68
C PRO A 627 -4.31 -3.53 14.57
N ARG A 628 -3.41 -3.30 15.55
CA ARG A 628 -2.12 -4.00 15.69
C ARG A 628 -1.90 -4.42 17.14
N PHE A 629 -1.32 -5.58 17.34
CA PHE A 629 -1.09 -6.15 18.67
C PHE A 629 0.36 -6.59 18.80
N TYR A 630 0.94 -6.34 19.97
CA TYR A 630 2.28 -6.79 20.33
C TYR A 630 2.25 -7.37 21.73
N LEU A 631 3.02 -8.44 21.92
CA LEU A 631 3.23 -9.11 23.20
C LEU A 631 4.71 -9.42 23.30
N SER A 632 5.28 -9.19 24.47
CA SER A 632 6.65 -9.59 24.82
C SER A 632 6.59 -10.27 26.17
N TYR A 633 7.12 -11.50 26.23
CA TYR A 633 7.25 -12.30 27.43
C TYR A 633 8.72 -12.65 27.63
N GLU A 634 9.22 -12.44 28.84
CA GLU A 634 10.58 -12.76 29.24
C GLU A 634 10.53 -13.59 30.52
N HIS A 635 11.35 -14.64 30.57
CA HIS A 635 11.56 -15.47 31.76
C HIS A 635 13.04 -15.46 32.10
N GLY A 636 13.40 -14.85 33.22
CA GLY A 636 14.72 -14.96 33.83
C GLY A 636 14.92 -16.33 34.48
N LEU A 637 16.00 -17.01 34.13
CA LEU A 637 16.30 -18.36 34.57
C LEU A 637 17.47 -18.32 35.54
N ASP A 638 17.20 -18.62 36.81
CA ASP A 638 18.24 -18.81 37.81
C ASP A 638 18.95 -20.16 37.61
N ASN A 639 20.26 -20.21 37.91
CA ASN A 639 21.10 -21.41 37.82
C ASN A 639 21.33 -21.98 36.40
N LEU A 640 20.89 -21.27 35.35
CA LEU A 640 21.22 -21.59 33.96
C LEU A 640 22.23 -20.56 33.43
N LEU A 641 23.38 -21.01 32.92
CA LEU A 641 24.45 -20.14 32.38
C LEU A 641 24.93 -19.06 33.38
N ASP A 642 24.93 -19.40 34.67
CA ASP A 642 25.18 -18.49 35.81
C ASP A 642 24.19 -17.33 35.92
N GLY A 643 22.97 -17.48 35.38
CA GLY A 643 21.88 -16.53 35.61
C GLY A 643 21.50 -16.45 37.08
N GLU A 644 21.30 -15.24 37.57
CA GLU A 644 21.14 -14.96 39.00
C GLU A 644 19.72 -14.66 39.45
N TYR A 645 18.80 -14.46 38.50
CA TYR A 645 17.47 -13.90 38.75
C TYR A 645 16.39 -14.79 38.12
N ASN A 646 15.40 -15.16 38.93
CA ASN A 646 14.20 -15.86 38.47
C ASN A 646 13.01 -14.89 38.48
N PHE A 647 12.51 -14.55 37.30
CA PHE A 647 11.39 -13.64 37.15
C PHE A 647 10.62 -13.90 35.87
N GLN A 648 9.38 -13.41 35.82
CA GLN A 648 8.57 -13.37 34.60
C GLN A 648 8.18 -11.93 34.33
N ARG A 649 8.44 -11.45 33.12
CA ARG A 649 8.11 -10.10 32.69
C ARG A 649 7.25 -10.16 31.44
N LEU A 650 6.06 -9.57 31.50
CA LEU A 650 5.07 -9.57 30.43
C LEU A 650 4.71 -8.13 30.06
N VAL A 651 4.70 -7.82 28.76
CA VAL A 651 4.22 -6.54 28.24
C VAL A 651 3.35 -6.79 27.03
N ALA A 652 2.20 -6.15 26.96
CA ALA A 652 1.28 -6.23 25.83
C ALA A 652 0.85 -4.83 25.39
N SER A 653 0.72 -4.61 24.09
CA SER A 653 0.25 -3.35 23.51
C SER A 653 -0.72 -3.57 22.37
N ALA A 654 -1.76 -2.74 22.30
CA ALA A 654 -2.76 -2.74 21.26
C ALA A 654 -2.95 -1.33 20.69
N TYR A 655 -2.86 -1.24 19.37
CA TYR A 655 -3.01 0.00 18.60
C TYR A 655 -4.28 -0.04 17.77
N PHE A 656 -5.09 1.00 17.87
CA PHE A 656 -6.34 1.14 17.14
C PHE A 656 -6.39 2.49 16.41
N GLU A 657 -6.90 2.47 15.19
CA GLU A 657 -7.27 3.68 14.45
C GLU A 657 -8.67 3.51 13.86
N ARG A 658 -9.50 4.52 14.03
CA ARG A 658 -10.83 4.60 13.41
C ARG A 658 -11.01 5.95 12.76
N ARG A 659 -11.22 5.95 11.45
CA ARG A 659 -11.62 7.14 10.69
C ARG A 659 -13.13 7.27 10.71
N PHE A 660 -13.60 8.49 10.95
CA PHE A 660 -15.00 8.90 10.81
C PHE A 660 -15.04 9.95 9.70
N PRO A 661 -15.49 9.61 8.46
CA PRO A 661 -15.33 10.45 7.28
C PRO A 661 -15.73 11.93 7.44
N ALA A 662 -16.73 12.23 8.28
CA ALA A 662 -17.22 13.58 8.56
C ALA A 662 -16.82 14.16 9.93
N PHE A 663 -16.27 13.36 10.85
CA PHE A 663 -16.09 13.76 12.26
C PHE A 663 -14.64 13.81 12.72
N GLY A 664 -13.73 13.09 12.05
CA GLY A 664 -12.32 13.07 12.43
C GLY A 664 -11.69 11.70 12.39
N ARG A 665 -10.57 11.55 13.09
CA ARG A 665 -9.85 10.29 13.22
C ARG A 665 -9.45 10.06 14.68
N LEU A 666 -9.89 8.95 15.24
CA LEU A 666 -9.50 8.49 16.56
C LEU A 666 -8.32 7.54 16.45
N ARG A 667 -7.28 7.79 17.24
CA ARG A 667 -6.16 6.87 17.48
C ARG A 667 -6.09 6.54 18.96
N ALA A 668 -5.92 5.27 19.28
CA ALA A 668 -5.78 4.79 20.64
C ALA A 668 -4.62 3.79 20.71
N GLU A 669 -3.79 3.93 21.73
CA GLU A 669 -2.80 2.94 22.16
C GLU A 669 -3.09 2.57 23.61
N VAL A 670 -3.20 1.27 23.87
CA VAL A 670 -3.29 0.71 25.23
C VAL A 670 -2.10 -0.20 25.41
N THR A 671 -1.33 0.01 26.47
CA THR A 671 -0.22 -0.88 26.80
C THR A 671 -0.28 -1.18 28.29
N GLY A 672 -0.08 -2.44 28.64
CA GLY A 672 0.07 -2.88 30.02
C GLY A 672 1.26 -3.81 30.17
N GLY A 673 1.78 -3.89 31.38
CA GLY A 673 2.85 -4.80 31.73
C GLY A 673 2.78 -5.24 33.18
N ALA A 674 3.40 -6.38 33.46
CA ALA A 674 3.54 -6.94 34.78
C ALA A 674 4.89 -7.67 34.89
N VAL A 675 5.58 -7.50 36.01
CA VAL A 675 6.74 -8.30 36.39
C VAL A 675 6.43 -9.05 37.68
N PHE A 676 6.86 -10.31 37.72
CA PHE A 676 6.68 -11.22 38.85
C PHE A 676 8.04 -11.76 39.27
N GLY A 677 8.36 -11.67 40.55
CA GLY A 677 9.67 -12.03 41.10
C GLY A 677 10.43 -10.81 41.61
N GLU A 678 11.46 -11.09 42.38
CA GLU A 678 12.34 -10.09 42.99
C GLU A 678 13.37 -9.64 41.95
N VAL A 679 13.22 -8.42 41.46
CA VAL A 679 14.02 -7.92 40.34
C VAL A 679 14.66 -6.57 40.64
N PRO A 680 15.86 -6.30 40.10
CA PRO A 680 16.46 -4.97 40.17
C PRO A 680 15.63 -3.94 39.38
N TYR A 681 15.84 -2.65 39.70
CA TYR A 681 15.14 -1.50 39.13
C TYR A 681 15.08 -1.51 37.60
N ASN A 682 16.17 -1.89 36.96
CA ASN A 682 16.28 -1.94 35.50
C ASN A 682 15.28 -2.91 34.82
N MET A 683 14.68 -3.82 35.59
CA MET A 683 13.66 -4.77 35.14
C MET A 683 12.22 -4.35 35.45
N LEU A 684 12.02 -3.28 36.22
CA LEU A 684 10.71 -2.67 36.46
C LEU A 684 10.24 -1.89 35.21
N PHE A 685 9.10 -1.21 35.33
CA PHE A 685 8.54 -0.37 34.27
C PHE A 685 8.51 1.10 34.68
N THR A 686 8.88 1.97 33.75
CA THR A 686 8.63 3.42 33.86
C THR A 686 7.67 3.90 32.76
N GLY A 687 6.88 4.92 33.08
CA GLY A 687 6.07 5.62 32.09
C GLY A 687 6.97 6.27 31.04
N LYS A 688 6.62 6.19 29.75
CA LYS A 688 7.39 6.88 28.71
C LYS A 688 7.22 8.38 28.88
N TYR A 689 8.25 9.08 29.31
CA TYR A 689 8.24 10.53 29.50
C TYR A 689 8.97 11.24 28.34
N ASN A 690 8.62 12.52 28.12
CA ASN A 690 9.23 13.42 27.16
C ASN A 690 9.45 14.81 27.79
N PHE A 691 10.13 14.82 28.94
CA PHE A 691 10.44 16.02 29.71
C PHE A 691 11.94 16.09 30.00
N LEU A 692 12.53 17.28 29.84
CA LEU A 692 13.93 17.56 30.17
C LEU A 692 13.97 18.65 31.24
N ASP A 693 14.43 18.31 32.44
CA ASP A 693 14.54 19.26 33.54
C ASP A 693 15.83 20.11 33.45
N LYS A 694 15.93 21.00 32.44
CA LYS A 694 17.06 21.93 32.31
C LYS A 694 16.60 23.37 32.05
N ARG A 695 17.12 24.30 32.86
CA ARG A 695 16.83 25.74 32.81
C ARG A 695 17.30 26.35 31.48
N GLY A 696 16.37 26.82 30.64
CA GLY A 696 16.66 27.58 29.41
C GLY A 696 15.43 27.73 28.49
N PHE A 697 15.21 28.94 27.94
CA PHE A 697 14.01 29.27 27.13
C PHE A 697 13.83 28.38 25.90
N TRP A 698 14.90 28.15 25.11
CA TRP A 698 14.86 27.32 23.90
C TRP A 698 14.71 25.81 24.18
N ARG A 699 15.01 25.35 25.40
CA ARG A 699 14.88 23.94 25.82
C ARG A 699 13.48 23.56 26.30
N LYS A 700 12.57 24.54 26.39
CA LYS A 700 11.14 24.32 26.63
C LYS A 700 10.38 23.90 25.37
N PHE A 701 10.94 24.11 24.18
CA PHE A 701 10.32 23.77 22.88
C PHE A 701 10.94 22.48 22.30
N THR A 702 10.74 21.36 22.99
CA THR A 702 11.12 20.04 22.50
C THR A 702 10.06 19.51 21.53
N LEU A 703 10.44 18.54 20.68
CA LEU A 703 9.52 17.83 19.81
C LEU A 703 8.62 16.90 20.65
N ALA A 704 7.31 17.04 20.52
CA ALA A 704 6.34 16.14 21.13
C ALA A 704 6.51 14.72 20.57
N ASP A 705 6.50 13.72 21.44
CA ASP A 705 6.46 12.32 21.05
C ASP A 705 5.02 11.81 21.11
N ARG A 706 4.66 10.98 20.14
CA ARG A 706 3.28 10.52 19.98
C ARG A 706 2.88 9.58 21.12
N ASN A 707 3.84 8.83 21.66
CA ASN A 707 3.61 7.70 22.56
C ASN A 707 4.27 7.87 23.95
N SER A 708 4.37 9.11 24.44
CA SER A 708 4.95 9.47 25.75
C SER A 708 4.12 10.55 26.44
N PHE A 709 4.33 10.76 27.73
CA PHE A 709 3.75 11.85 28.52
C PHE A 709 4.66 13.09 28.43
N GLU A 710 4.09 14.25 28.14
CA GLU A 710 4.85 15.50 27.92
C GLU A 710 5.11 16.27 29.21
N THR A 711 4.29 16.04 30.24
CA THR A 711 4.33 16.73 31.54
C THR A 711 4.89 15.85 32.67
N MET A 712 5.17 14.58 32.39
CA MET A 712 5.73 13.63 33.36
C MET A 712 7.24 13.83 33.46
N HIS A 713 7.76 13.94 34.68
CA HIS A 713 9.19 14.08 34.91
C HIS A 713 9.92 12.75 34.68
N PRO A 714 11.21 12.79 34.30
CA PRO A 714 12.02 11.59 34.19
C PRO A 714 12.03 10.78 35.48
N LEU A 715 11.74 9.48 35.35
CA LEU A 715 11.69 8.52 36.46
C LEU A 715 10.70 8.90 37.59
N GLU A 716 9.74 9.79 37.32
CA GLU A 716 8.73 10.20 38.32
C GLU A 716 7.91 9.01 38.82
N PHE A 717 7.63 8.07 37.92
CA PHE A 717 6.88 6.86 38.24
C PHE A 717 7.61 5.59 37.82
N THR A 718 7.64 4.64 38.74
CA THR A 718 8.14 3.27 38.55
C THR A 718 7.08 2.29 39.04
N SER A 719 6.88 1.19 38.33
CA SER A 719 5.84 0.22 38.65
C SER A 719 6.29 -1.20 38.29
N ASP A 720 5.84 -2.18 39.06
CA ASP A 720 5.95 -3.59 38.69
C ASP A 720 4.79 -4.01 37.79
N ARG A 721 3.63 -3.38 37.95
CA ARG A 721 2.44 -3.56 37.12
C ARG A 721 1.88 -2.21 36.72
N PHE A 722 1.59 -2.05 35.43
CA PHE A 722 1.04 -0.79 34.93
C PHE A 722 0.10 -1.02 33.75
N VAL A 723 -0.76 -0.03 33.52
CA VAL A 723 -1.51 0.16 32.29
C VAL A 723 -1.47 1.64 31.93
N HIS A 724 -1.14 1.97 30.69
CA HIS A 724 -1.37 3.30 30.15
C HIS A 724 -2.26 3.28 28.91
N LEU A 725 -2.94 4.39 28.72
CA LEU A 725 -3.83 4.69 27.61
C LEU A 725 -3.36 6.00 26.98
N MET A 726 -3.13 6.00 25.66
CA MET A 726 -2.82 7.18 24.87
C MET A 726 -3.92 7.36 23.82
N LEU A 727 -4.70 8.43 23.91
CA LEU A 727 -5.77 8.78 22.98
C LEU A 727 -5.43 10.07 22.23
N ARG A 728 -5.71 10.06 20.93
CA ARG A 728 -5.61 11.23 20.06
C ARG A 728 -6.82 11.30 19.14
N TYR A 729 -7.45 12.46 19.04
CA TYR A 729 -8.56 12.71 18.14
C TYR A 729 -8.26 13.88 17.21
N ASP A 730 -8.09 13.58 15.92
CA ASP A 730 -7.84 14.57 14.87
C ASP A 730 -9.17 15.10 14.33
N LEU A 731 -9.44 16.40 14.54
CA LEU A 731 -10.65 17.11 14.13
C LEU A 731 -10.57 17.67 12.70
N ALA A 732 -9.47 17.47 11.96
CA ALA A 732 -9.24 18.18 10.71
C ALA A 732 -10.35 18.00 9.66
N SER A 733 -10.93 16.80 9.52
CA SER A 733 -12.03 16.57 8.57
C SER A 733 -13.36 17.23 8.97
N LEU A 734 -13.50 17.63 10.24
CA LEU A 734 -14.67 18.38 10.73
C LEU A 734 -14.52 19.88 10.44
N LEU A 735 -13.30 20.40 10.55
CA LEU A 735 -13.03 21.85 10.52
C LEU A 735 -12.54 22.36 9.16
N PHE A 736 -11.96 21.50 8.32
CA PHE A 736 -11.32 21.91 7.06
C PHE A 736 -11.61 20.95 5.90
N SER A 737 -11.57 21.47 4.67
CA SER A 737 -11.73 20.64 3.46
C SER A 737 -10.62 19.57 3.36
N PRO A 738 -10.94 18.30 3.02
CA PRO A 738 -9.99 17.19 2.88
C PRO A 738 -8.80 17.47 1.97
N ASP A 739 -8.94 18.40 1.02
CA ASP A 739 -7.93 18.68 0.01
C ASP A 739 -6.95 19.80 0.39
N SER A 740 -7.17 20.49 1.53
CA SER A 740 -6.24 21.52 1.96
C SER A 740 -5.00 20.89 2.61
N ARG A 741 -3.95 20.68 1.80
CA ARG A 741 -2.61 20.30 2.27
C ARG A 741 -2.03 21.29 3.30
N ARG A 742 -2.57 22.52 3.36
CA ARG A 742 -2.18 23.61 4.27
C ARG A 742 -3.15 23.86 5.42
N ALA A 743 -4.26 23.12 5.51
CA ALA A 743 -5.19 23.31 6.61
C ALA A 743 -4.53 22.93 7.93
N PRO A 744 -4.67 23.75 8.98
CA PRO A 744 -4.23 23.36 10.30
C PRO A 744 -5.01 22.13 10.79
N HIS A 745 -4.36 21.23 11.52
CA HIS A 745 -5.01 20.08 12.14
C HIS A 745 -5.10 20.33 13.64
N LEU A 746 -6.32 20.44 14.15
CA LEU A 746 -6.57 20.47 15.59
C LEU A 746 -6.66 19.02 16.09
N GLU A 747 -5.75 18.61 16.98
CA GLU A 747 -5.85 17.34 17.68
C GLU A 747 -6.11 17.55 19.17
N ILE A 748 -6.98 16.71 19.73
CA ILE A 748 -7.17 16.58 21.17
C ILE A 748 -6.40 15.34 21.63
N VAL A 749 -5.60 15.49 22.69
CA VAL A 749 -4.79 14.44 23.29
C VAL A 749 -5.31 14.16 24.69
N ALA A 750 -5.48 12.89 25.04
CA ALA A 750 -5.78 12.46 26.40
C ALA A 750 -4.95 11.23 26.75
N ARG A 751 -4.29 11.24 27.91
CA ARG A 751 -3.37 10.19 28.33
C ARG A 751 -3.62 9.85 29.79
N ALA A 752 -3.51 8.57 30.12
CA ALA A 752 -3.65 8.07 31.47
C ALA A 752 -2.62 6.98 31.75
N LEU A 753 -2.07 6.95 32.97
CA LEU A 753 -1.21 5.89 33.48
C LEU A 753 -1.69 5.50 34.88
N VAL A 754 -1.89 4.22 35.11
CA VAL A 754 -2.15 3.65 36.45
C VAL A 754 -1.14 2.54 36.66
N GLY A 755 -0.58 2.46 37.85
CA GLY A 755 0.40 1.43 38.19
C GLY A 755 0.41 1.12 39.67
N ARG A 756 1.12 0.06 40.03
CA ARG A 756 1.37 -0.38 41.41
C ARG A 756 2.83 -0.77 41.57
N LEU A 757 3.24 -0.94 42.82
CA LEU A 757 4.55 -1.45 43.19
C LEU A 757 4.36 -2.41 44.37
N GLU A 758 4.49 -3.71 44.14
CA GLU A 758 4.46 -4.72 45.21
C GLU A 758 5.86 -5.27 45.55
N VAL A 759 6.89 -4.89 44.78
CA VAL A 759 8.28 -5.26 45.02
C VAL A 759 8.80 -4.62 46.31
N ASP A 760 9.68 -5.32 47.04
CA ASP A 760 10.27 -4.86 48.29
C ASP A 760 11.18 -3.64 48.08
N GLU A 761 10.64 -2.45 48.34
CA GLU A 761 11.36 -1.18 48.23
C GLU A 761 12.66 -1.16 49.05
N GLY A 762 12.72 -1.90 50.17
CA GLY A 762 13.89 -1.98 51.05
C GLY A 762 15.11 -2.59 50.36
N ARG A 763 14.92 -3.30 49.24
CA ARG A 763 16.01 -3.87 48.44
C ARG A 763 16.64 -2.90 47.47
N HIS A 764 16.06 -1.70 47.31
CA HIS A 764 16.54 -0.72 46.34
C HIS A 764 17.14 0.48 47.07
N ARG A 765 18.30 0.94 46.58
CA ARG A 765 18.98 2.13 47.09
C ARG A 765 19.34 3.07 45.94
N GLY A 766 19.30 4.38 46.20
CA GLY A 766 19.74 5.40 45.24
C GLY A 766 18.69 5.79 44.19
N ILE A 767 17.49 5.21 44.22
CA ILE A 767 16.37 5.56 43.34
C ILE A 767 15.10 5.67 44.18
N ASN A 768 14.31 6.71 43.91
CA ASN A 768 12.99 6.87 44.50
C ASN A 768 11.97 6.02 43.73
N LEU A 769 11.43 4.97 44.36
CA LEU A 769 10.39 4.14 43.76
C LEU A 769 9.03 4.70 44.14
N GLN A 770 8.24 5.09 43.14
CA GLN A 770 6.89 5.61 43.35
C GLN A 770 5.97 5.15 42.22
N ALA A 771 4.87 4.49 42.54
CA ALA A 771 3.85 4.10 41.56
C ALA A 771 2.70 5.12 41.44
N PRO A 772 2.08 5.28 40.25
CA PRO A 772 0.93 6.14 40.05
C PRO A 772 -0.38 5.42 40.42
N GLU A 773 -0.51 5.00 41.69
CA GLU A 773 -1.64 4.21 42.19
C GLU A 773 -2.99 4.92 42.07
N LYS A 774 -3.00 6.25 42.23
CA LYS A 774 -4.20 7.08 42.13
C LYS A 774 -4.51 7.51 40.69
N GLY A 775 -3.68 7.10 39.73
CA GLY A 775 -3.79 7.46 38.33
C GLY A 775 -3.17 8.82 37.99
N TYR A 776 -2.28 8.82 37.01
CA TYR A 776 -1.70 10.00 36.38
C TYR A 776 -2.48 10.32 35.10
N PHE A 777 -2.92 11.58 34.94
CA PHE A 777 -3.70 12.01 33.80
C PHE A 777 -3.09 13.25 33.14
N GLU A 778 -3.04 13.25 31.81
CA GLU A 778 -2.57 14.37 30.99
C GLU A 778 -3.55 14.62 29.85
N GLY A 779 -3.89 15.89 29.63
CA GLY A 779 -4.70 16.35 28.51
C GLY A 779 -3.91 17.33 27.68
N GLY A 780 -4.15 17.38 26.36
CA GLY A 780 -3.44 18.32 25.50
C GLY A 780 -4.24 18.71 24.26
N ILE A 781 -3.83 19.82 23.68
CA ILE A 781 -4.34 20.32 22.40
C ILE A 781 -3.13 20.58 21.51
N GLU A 782 -3.16 20.03 20.30
CA GLU A 782 -2.14 20.28 19.28
C GLU A 782 -2.76 21.00 18.09
N LEU A 783 -2.13 22.11 17.68
CA LEU A 783 -2.40 22.76 16.41
C LEU A 783 -1.25 22.44 15.46
N ASN A 784 -1.50 21.45 14.61
CA ASN A 784 -0.54 20.91 13.65
C ASN A 784 -0.65 21.64 12.29
N ARG A 785 0.40 21.57 11.46
CA ARG A 785 0.47 22.20 10.13
C ARG A 785 0.32 23.73 10.12
N ILE A 786 0.86 24.41 11.13
CA ILE A 786 0.95 25.88 11.14
C ILE A 786 2.02 26.35 10.14
N PHE A 787 3.16 25.65 10.13
CA PHE A 787 4.27 25.89 9.20
C PHE A 787 4.63 24.57 8.50
N ASN A 788 3.99 24.29 7.37
CA ASN A 788 4.09 23.02 6.64
C ASN A 788 3.71 21.80 7.49
N SER A 789 4.69 21.01 7.95
CA SER A 789 4.47 19.82 8.78
C SER A 789 4.56 20.11 10.28
N LEU A 790 5.04 21.30 10.67
CA LEU A 790 5.27 21.68 12.07
C LEU A 790 4.04 22.32 12.70
N GLY A 791 3.91 22.16 14.01
CA GLY A 791 2.84 22.74 14.81
C GLY A 791 3.26 23.02 16.25
N LEU A 792 2.28 23.36 17.07
CA LEU A 792 2.43 23.66 18.49
C LEU A 792 1.44 22.83 19.31
N GLY A 793 1.93 22.24 20.39
CA GLY A 793 1.13 21.50 21.36
C GLY A 793 1.23 22.11 22.75
N VAL A 794 0.10 22.14 23.46
CA VAL A 794 0.04 22.48 24.89
C VAL A 794 -0.57 21.30 25.63
N TYR A 795 0.11 20.85 26.69
CA TYR A 795 -0.30 19.71 27.52
C TYR A 795 -0.40 20.16 28.97
N HIS A 796 -1.30 19.52 29.71
CA HIS A 796 -1.60 19.82 31.09
C HIS A 796 -1.79 18.53 31.89
N ARG A 797 -1.01 18.34 32.97
CA ARG A 797 -1.25 17.26 33.96
C ARG A 797 -2.34 17.68 34.93
N PHE A 798 -3.23 16.76 35.27
CA PHE A 798 -4.31 16.99 36.23
C PHE A 798 -4.58 15.75 37.09
N GLY A 799 -5.36 15.92 38.15
CA GLY A 799 -5.65 14.87 39.13
C GLY A 799 -4.75 14.96 40.36
N GLU A 800 -4.63 13.85 41.10
CA GLU A 800 -3.90 13.81 42.38
C GLU A 800 -2.42 14.21 42.23
N TYR A 801 -1.81 13.80 41.13
CA TYR A 801 -0.41 14.10 40.86
C TYR A 801 -0.27 15.49 40.20
N ALA A 802 -1.17 16.46 40.33
CA ALA A 802 -0.89 17.82 39.87
C ALA A 802 0.07 18.55 40.83
N ASP A 803 1.04 19.32 40.32
CA ASP A 803 1.86 20.21 41.13
C ASP A 803 0.98 21.37 41.67
N SER A 804 1.22 21.75 42.92
CA SER A 804 0.61 22.92 43.56
C SER A 804 0.74 24.22 42.74
N SER A 805 1.83 24.36 41.98
CA SER A 805 2.07 25.48 41.08
C SER A 805 1.51 25.17 39.69
N ILE A 806 0.43 25.87 39.33
CA ILE A 806 -0.27 25.72 38.05
C ILE A 806 0.70 25.75 36.85
N GLY A 807 1.69 26.65 36.87
CA GLY A 807 2.65 26.79 35.77
C GLY A 807 3.54 25.56 35.54
N ARG A 808 3.74 24.72 36.55
CA ARG A 808 4.51 23.46 36.44
C ARG A 808 3.69 22.32 35.87
N ASN A 809 2.37 22.46 35.81
CA ASN A 809 1.50 21.47 35.21
C ASN A 809 1.43 21.56 33.68
N PHE A 810 2.00 22.60 33.07
CA PHE A 810 1.97 22.80 31.63
C PHE A 810 3.27 22.41 30.93
N ALA A 811 3.13 21.77 29.77
CA ALA A 811 4.22 21.56 28.81
C ALA A 811 3.85 22.16 27.46
N PHE A 812 4.76 22.93 26.88
CA PHE A 812 4.66 23.46 25.52
C PHE A 812 5.60 22.66 24.63
N ARG A 813 5.16 22.26 23.44
CA ARG A 813 5.96 21.43 22.53
C ARG A 813 5.81 21.88 21.08
N LEU A 814 6.87 21.65 20.31
CA LEU A 814 6.79 21.65 18.85
C LEU A 814 6.22 20.30 18.43
N THR A 815 5.22 20.29 17.55
CA THR A 815 4.65 19.04 17.03
C THR A 815 5.03 18.87 15.57
N SER A 816 5.04 17.64 15.07
CA SER A 816 5.33 17.36 13.67
C SER A 816 4.48 16.24 13.07
N LYS A 817 4.00 16.50 11.85
CA LYS A 817 3.29 15.56 10.98
C LYS A 817 4.06 15.27 9.69
N PHE A 818 5.36 14.98 9.79
CA PHE A 818 6.04 14.34 8.66
C PHE A 818 5.33 13.02 8.31
N LEU A 819 4.87 12.91 7.07
CA LEU A 819 4.51 11.65 6.43
C LEU A 819 5.83 10.98 6.07
N PHE A 820 6.08 9.80 6.63
CA PHE A 820 7.07 8.87 6.13
C PHE A 820 6.42 7.50 6.03
#